data_AF-A0A428U535-F1
#
_entry.id   AF-A0A428U535-F1
#
_cell.length_a   1.000
_cell.length_b   1.000
_cell.length_c   1.000
_cell.angle_alpha   90.00
_cell.angle_beta   90.00
_cell.angle_gamma   90.00
#
_symmetry.space_group_name_H-M   'P 1'
#
loop_
_entity.id
_entity.type
_entity.pdbx_description
1 polymer ?
#
loop_
_entity_poly.entity_id
_entity_poly.type
_entity_poly.pdbx_seq_one_letter_code
_entity_poly.pdbx_strand_id
1 'polypeptide(L)'
;MEYQGLEEVKQRFLDIKSKVDVYKEQDPDGELNRLKSERFNIVFQGNPGTGKTTIARLYAKFLYELKILDSDCFKETSGIKVATEGAQGINQAIEDMVDDEDGGVLFVDEAYQLTAPYIDGIGRQTLDIILTMMEIHIGKLAVIFVGYKDEMEPFFEHNPGLASRIPYTMNFAEFTDAELWRILVHNINKQYRGRMRVEGGLDGLYMRIAIRRLAQARGSRGFGNARAVENLLSRITERQAQRLAREKQHSLPKPDYLLFTKEDIIGPDPSVMAKKCTAWAELKKLVGLDQVKQCVERLVGMIGLNYQRELREKSPLEFSLNQLFVGEPGTGKTTVAKLYGRILADLGYLSKGDVVLKNPADFIGECLGKSEAKTKKILEATVGKILVIDEAYMLDAGDPSKDQDKFKTGVIDTIVSMIQGVPGEDRCIILVGYEDKIRDMFHHVNPGLSRRFPIERPFRFENFTLNQLEDILRFKMQEQDLVATKAAIRTARDMFERALMRPNFTNAGEVDSVLATAKMNYETRQSQAPREREPLDSVLEAVDFDPDFNRGTGKTTTAQHMGKIFYSMGFLSTEKVIECSATDLLGQYVGQTAPRTQKKLQEGIGHVLFIDEAYRLIDGSYGVEAVDELVSFLSKPANVGRMIVILAGLMKDMHELMARHPVLSGLFPEEITFYHIPPDDCIILLNRELERNGFWSNQQFLTDKRSENYHKVRRLFHTLAAIPTWSNARDVKTLTRQMLGRFLETNQPAASPERALTADLIIECLKHMVIQRKDRLVTLGLNGNGYLPQQPSLGIGNSDRGMENPQLMRYAPPSETAFCTPGAQNNCAVDSDVAVQTGYEGNLGQTNYQAEISTTYDTTAHLQTTSGPDFDGEQEDDSTDEALFREDGVPDIVWRELLQAQEVESTKRAELRDEAHRLEKELRSAKAEMGGNDQGDDFSDKTAACDALQNELTAFQKRMEDEERIHKALEQMNRCEGGAHYNIPNRRTGVELEFPGRSGFI
;
A
#
# COMPACT_ATOMS: atom_id res chain seq x y z
N MET A 1 12.14 -0.39 58.51
CA MET A 1 11.29 -0.69 57.34
C MET A 1 11.45 0.44 56.31
N GLU A 2 12.53 0.44 55.52
CA GLU A 2 12.80 1.56 54.59
C GLU A 2 12.24 1.35 53.17
N TYR A 3 11.96 0.09 52.82
CA TYR A 3 11.41 -0.28 51.52
C TYR A 3 9.93 0.11 51.40
N GLN A 4 9.59 0.68 50.25
CA GLN A 4 8.25 1.17 49.95
C GLN A 4 7.35 0.08 49.36
N GLY A 5 6.05 0.16 49.63
CA GLY A 5 5.09 -0.88 49.29
C GLY A 5 5.40 -2.21 49.96
N LEU A 6 5.04 -3.30 49.28
CA LEU A 6 5.29 -4.67 49.73
C LEU A 6 4.72 -4.98 51.14
N GLU A 7 3.55 -4.43 51.48
CA GLU A 7 2.95 -4.61 52.81
C GLU A 7 2.61 -6.08 53.13
N GLU A 8 2.20 -6.90 52.14
CA GLU A 8 2.04 -8.34 52.33
C GLU A 8 3.38 -9.01 52.71
N VAL A 9 4.47 -8.67 52.02
CA VAL A 9 5.81 -9.20 52.30
C VAL A 9 6.27 -8.77 53.70
N LYS A 10 6.07 -7.50 54.08
CA LYS A 10 6.36 -6.99 55.43
C LYS A 10 5.59 -7.76 56.50
N GLN A 11 4.30 -8.01 56.28
CA GLN A 11 3.49 -8.80 57.20
C GLN A 11 4.02 -10.22 57.32
N ARG A 12 4.37 -10.90 56.21
CA ARG A 12 4.96 -12.24 56.25
C ARG A 12 6.29 -12.31 57.03
N PHE A 13 7.14 -11.28 56.96
CA PHE A 13 8.33 -11.20 57.82
C PHE A 13 7.95 -11.08 59.32
N LEU A 14 6.91 -10.30 59.66
CA LEU A 14 6.41 -10.18 61.04
C LEU A 14 5.76 -11.49 61.54
N ASP A 15 5.03 -12.20 60.68
CA ASP A 15 4.42 -13.51 60.98
C ASP A 15 5.51 -14.55 61.31
N ILE A 16 6.54 -14.65 60.45
CA ILE A 16 7.68 -15.55 60.63
C ILE A 16 8.46 -15.17 61.90
N LYS A 17 8.70 -13.87 62.15
CA LYS A 17 9.34 -13.42 63.40
C LYS A 17 8.53 -13.83 64.63
N SER A 18 7.21 -13.62 64.61
CA SER A 18 6.32 -13.95 65.73
C SER A 18 6.34 -15.46 66.05
N LYS A 19 6.38 -16.32 65.02
CA LYS A 19 6.54 -17.77 65.18
C LYS A 19 7.90 -18.13 65.80
N VAL A 20 8.98 -17.49 65.35
CA VAL A 20 10.35 -17.69 65.85
C VAL A 20 10.51 -17.22 67.30
N ASP A 21 9.94 -16.07 67.65
CA ASP A 21 9.96 -15.55 69.02
C ASP A 21 9.19 -16.50 69.96
N VAL A 22 8.02 -17.00 69.54
CA VAL A 22 7.27 -18.04 70.28
C VAL A 22 8.06 -19.35 70.44
N TYR A 23 8.89 -19.73 69.46
CA TYR A 23 9.76 -20.92 69.59
C TYR A 23 10.91 -20.70 70.56
N LYS A 24 11.46 -19.49 70.66
CA LYS A 24 12.50 -19.15 71.67
C LYS A 24 11.95 -19.19 73.09
N GLU A 25 10.75 -18.67 73.32
CA GLU A 25 10.06 -18.76 74.62
C GLU A 25 9.65 -20.20 74.98
N GLN A 26 9.52 -21.10 74.00
CA GLN A 26 9.21 -22.53 74.21
C GLN A 26 10.46 -23.42 74.31
N ASP A 27 11.64 -22.91 74.01
CA ASP A 27 12.92 -23.64 73.97
C ASP A 27 14.09 -22.69 74.35
N PRO A 28 14.07 -22.07 75.55
CA PRO A 28 14.99 -20.97 75.90
C PRO A 28 16.44 -21.44 76.03
N ASP A 29 16.65 -22.68 76.46
CA ASP A 29 17.97 -23.32 76.60
C ASP A 29 18.40 -24.06 75.32
N GLY A 30 17.52 -24.21 74.33
CA GLY A 30 17.78 -24.84 73.03
C GLY A 30 17.77 -26.38 73.03
N GLU A 31 17.43 -27.03 74.14
CA GLU A 31 17.43 -28.51 74.27
C GLU A 31 16.41 -29.21 73.35
N LEU A 32 15.28 -28.56 73.03
CA LEU A 32 14.27 -29.13 72.11
C LEU A 32 14.65 -28.91 70.63
N ASN A 33 15.69 -28.14 70.36
CA ASN A 33 16.18 -27.75 69.03
C ASN A 33 15.06 -27.25 68.08
N ARG A 34 14.08 -26.52 68.62
CA ARG A 34 12.85 -26.09 67.91
C ARG A 34 13.12 -25.24 66.69
N LEU A 35 14.19 -24.46 66.69
CA LEU A 35 14.52 -23.55 65.59
C LEU A 35 15.22 -24.27 64.42
N LYS A 36 16.19 -25.16 64.69
CA LYS A 36 16.91 -25.89 63.63
C LYS A 36 16.17 -27.12 63.09
N SER A 37 14.99 -27.42 63.64
CA SER A 37 14.05 -28.43 63.10
C SER A 37 12.90 -27.84 62.28
N GLU A 38 12.73 -26.51 62.27
CA GLU A 38 11.71 -25.80 61.49
C GLU A 38 12.24 -25.44 60.09
N ARG A 39 11.38 -25.47 59.07
CA ARG A 39 11.77 -25.21 57.67
C ARG A 39 11.50 -23.75 57.30
N PHE A 40 12.52 -23.06 56.80
CA PHE A 40 12.43 -21.66 56.34
C PHE A 40 12.61 -21.51 54.83
N ASN A 41 12.39 -22.59 54.09
CA ASN A 41 12.29 -22.56 52.63
C ASN A 41 11.06 -21.76 52.18
N ILE A 42 11.18 -21.01 51.07
CA ILE A 42 10.16 -20.03 50.68
C ILE A 42 10.08 -19.83 49.16
N VAL A 43 8.87 -19.55 48.65
CA VAL A 43 8.67 -19.14 47.24
C VAL A 43 8.33 -17.65 47.14
N PHE A 44 9.02 -16.91 46.27
CA PHE A 44 8.71 -15.52 45.93
C PHE A 44 8.06 -15.44 44.55
N GLN A 45 6.77 -15.13 44.50
CA GLN A 45 5.99 -15.00 43.27
C GLN A 45 5.75 -13.53 42.91
N GLY A 46 5.91 -13.15 41.64
CA GLY A 46 5.51 -11.82 41.16
C GLY A 46 6.25 -11.37 39.90
N ASN A 47 5.88 -10.22 39.35
CA ASN A 47 6.50 -9.67 38.13
C ASN A 47 7.98 -9.21 38.35
N PRO A 48 8.73 -8.91 37.28
CA PRO A 48 10.13 -8.46 37.37
C PRO A 48 10.27 -7.10 38.05
N GLY A 49 11.38 -6.87 38.74
CA GLY A 49 11.67 -5.55 39.35
C GLY A 49 10.75 -5.15 40.52
N THR A 50 9.95 -6.07 41.06
CA THR A 50 9.18 -5.89 42.31
C THR A 50 10.03 -6.00 43.59
N GLY A 51 11.34 -6.22 43.47
CA GLY A 51 12.29 -6.27 44.58
C GLY A 51 12.65 -7.66 45.10
N LYS A 52 12.19 -8.75 44.47
CA LYS A 52 12.38 -10.16 44.90
C LYS A 52 13.82 -10.47 45.36
N THR A 53 14.83 -10.25 44.53
CA THR A 53 16.26 -10.49 44.85
C THR A 53 16.79 -9.60 45.99
N THR A 54 16.27 -8.37 46.11
CA THR A 54 16.63 -7.44 47.19
C THR A 54 16.08 -7.92 48.53
N ILE A 55 14.81 -8.35 48.57
CA ILE A 55 14.21 -8.93 49.77
C ILE A 55 14.83 -10.29 50.11
N ALA A 56 15.25 -11.08 49.13
CA ALA A 56 15.91 -12.36 49.37
C ALA A 56 17.22 -12.22 50.16
N ARG A 57 18.04 -11.23 49.79
CA ARG A 57 19.29 -10.89 50.53
C ARG A 57 19.01 -10.34 51.93
N LEU A 58 17.84 -9.74 52.16
CA LEU A 58 17.39 -9.37 53.51
C LEU A 58 16.81 -10.56 54.28
N TYR A 59 16.21 -11.54 53.61
CA TYR A 59 15.69 -12.76 54.23
C TYR A 59 16.84 -13.61 54.80
N ALA A 60 17.95 -13.76 54.07
CA ALA A 60 19.16 -14.41 54.58
C ALA A 60 19.69 -13.75 55.87
N LYS A 61 19.85 -12.42 55.85
CA LYS A 61 20.25 -11.64 57.02
C LYS A 61 19.27 -11.76 58.18
N PHE A 62 17.97 -11.75 57.90
CA PHE A 62 16.92 -11.91 58.91
C PHE A 62 16.94 -13.30 59.56
N LEU A 63 17.19 -14.39 58.80
CA LEU A 63 17.37 -15.73 59.36
C LEU A 63 18.64 -15.82 60.22
N TYR A 64 19.74 -15.21 59.79
CA TYR A 64 20.99 -15.13 60.55
C TYR A 64 20.86 -14.32 61.84
N GLU A 65 20.31 -13.10 61.78
CA GLU A 65 20.05 -12.25 62.95
C GLU A 65 19.11 -12.92 63.97
N LEU A 66 18.18 -13.75 63.50
CA LEU A 66 17.30 -14.55 64.36
C LEU A 66 17.97 -15.84 64.89
N LYS A 67 19.20 -16.17 64.50
CA LYS A 67 19.92 -17.42 64.82
C LYS A 67 19.21 -18.69 64.34
N ILE A 68 18.59 -18.61 63.17
CA ILE A 68 17.96 -19.74 62.48
C ILE A 68 18.96 -20.44 61.56
N LEU A 69 19.82 -19.64 60.92
CA LEU A 69 21.00 -20.09 60.19
C LEU A 69 22.25 -19.57 60.91
N ASP A 70 23.34 -20.31 60.87
CA ASP A 70 24.60 -19.92 61.53
C ASP A 70 25.46 -18.93 60.70
N SER A 71 25.04 -18.64 59.45
CA SER A 71 25.72 -17.76 58.48
C SER A 71 24.70 -16.96 57.63
N ASP A 72 25.08 -15.78 57.12
CA ASP A 72 24.27 -14.96 56.19
C ASP A 72 24.65 -15.14 54.71
N CYS A 73 25.47 -16.17 54.41
CA CYS A 73 25.88 -16.53 53.06
C CYS A 73 24.71 -16.65 52.07
N PHE A 74 24.88 -16.10 50.87
CA PHE A 74 23.82 -15.98 49.85
C PHE A 74 24.36 -16.33 48.46
N LYS A 75 24.02 -17.54 47.97
CA LYS A 75 24.48 -18.06 46.66
C LYS A 75 23.36 -17.89 45.63
N GLU A 76 23.58 -17.00 44.66
CA GLU A 76 22.60 -16.62 43.63
C GLU A 76 22.81 -17.47 42.36
N THR A 77 21.74 -18.14 41.90
CA THR A 77 21.73 -18.96 40.69
C THR A 77 20.37 -18.84 39.98
N SER A 78 20.22 -19.46 38.80
CA SER A 78 18.97 -19.44 38.02
C SER A 78 18.61 -20.84 37.51
N GLY A 79 17.33 -21.09 37.21
CA GLY A 79 16.86 -22.40 36.74
C GLY A 79 17.61 -22.93 35.51
N ILE A 80 17.84 -22.09 34.50
CA ILE A 80 18.71 -22.46 33.35
C ILE A 80 20.15 -22.78 33.78
N LYS A 81 20.76 -21.99 34.67
CA LYS A 81 22.14 -22.23 35.11
C LYS A 81 22.25 -23.56 35.85
N VAL A 82 21.39 -23.77 36.84
CA VAL A 82 21.27 -25.02 37.63
C VAL A 82 21.04 -26.22 36.72
N ALA A 83 20.17 -26.12 35.72
CA ALA A 83 19.93 -27.19 34.75
C ALA A 83 21.13 -27.48 33.84
N THR A 84 21.99 -26.48 33.56
CA THR A 84 23.18 -26.61 32.71
C THR A 84 24.38 -27.17 33.49
N GLU A 85 24.53 -26.78 34.76
CA GLU A 85 25.50 -27.35 35.71
C GLU A 85 25.09 -28.76 36.17
N GLY A 86 23.79 -29.03 36.18
CA GLY A 86 23.19 -30.33 36.44
C GLY A 86 23.31 -30.81 37.88
N ALA A 87 22.87 -32.05 38.08
CA ALA A 87 22.81 -32.76 39.35
C ALA A 87 24.08 -32.61 40.22
N GLN A 88 25.26 -32.88 39.66
CA GLN A 88 26.52 -32.81 40.42
C GLN A 88 26.96 -31.37 40.71
N GLY A 89 26.75 -30.45 39.76
CA GLY A 89 27.15 -29.05 39.90
C GLY A 89 26.38 -28.35 41.02
N ILE A 90 25.05 -28.55 41.11
CA ILE A 90 24.26 -27.97 42.21
C ILE A 90 24.53 -28.66 43.55
N ASN A 91 24.83 -29.97 43.56
CA ASN A 91 25.08 -30.72 44.78
C ASN A 91 26.35 -30.20 45.47
N GLN A 92 27.46 -30.15 44.73
CA GLN A 92 28.70 -29.53 45.19
C GLN A 92 28.45 -28.08 45.64
N ALA A 93 27.72 -27.30 44.84
CA ALA A 93 27.41 -25.91 45.17
C ALA A 93 26.56 -25.72 46.45
N ILE A 94 25.86 -26.75 46.93
CA ILE A 94 25.19 -26.76 48.24
C ILE A 94 26.12 -27.26 49.34
N GLU A 95 26.90 -28.32 49.08
CA GLU A 95 27.90 -28.86 50.00
C GLU A 95 28.92 -27.76 50.40
N ASP A 96 29.46 -26.99 49.45
CA ASP A 96 30.36 -25.85 49.75
C ASP A 96 29.70 -24.84 50.72
N MET A 97 28.38 -24.58 50.57
CA MET A 97 27.67 -23.61 51.42
C MET A 97 27.44 -24.16 52.83
N VAL A 98 27.16 -25.45 52.96
CA VAL A 98 26.81 -26.09 54.23
C VAL A 98 28.05 -26.39 55.06
N ASP A 99 29.16 -26.76 54.42
CA ASP A 99 30.38 -27.24 55.09
C ASP A 99 31.50 -26.18 55.18
N ASP A 100 31.76 -25.37 54.15
CA ASP A 100 32.80 -24.31 54.20
C ASP A 100 32.28 -22.99 54.81
N GLU A 101 31.05 -22.59 54.48
CA GLU A 101 30.41 -21.33 54.94
C GLU A 101 29.49 -21.53 56.17
N ASP A 102 29.49 -22.75 56.74
CA ASP A 102 28.68 -23.23 57.89
C ASP A 102 27.13 -23.12 57.73
N GLY A 103 26.66 -22.81 56.52
CA GLY A 103 25.24 -22.67 56.16
C GLY A 103 24.94 -21.44 55.31
N GLY A 104 23.67 -21.24 54.95
CA GLY A 104 23.23 -20.05 54.24
C GLY A 104 21.94 -20.22 53.43
N VAL A 105 21.78 -19.32 52.45
CA VAL A 105 20.60 -19.24 51.57
C VAL A 105 20.98 -19.46 50.12
N LEU A 106 20.36 -20.48 49.50
CA LEU A 106 20.39 -20.69 48.06
C LEU A 106 19.20 -19.97 47.41
N PHE A 107 19.49 -19.08 46.46
CA PHE A 107 18.47 -18.35 45.70
C PHE A 107 18.45 -18.84 44.25
N VAL A 108 17.30 -19.38 43.83
CA VAL A 108 17.08 -19.92 42.47
C VAL A 108 16.10 -19.01 41.73
N ASP A 109 16.61 -18.12 40.87
CA ASP A 109 15.78 -17.27 40.02
C ASP A 109 15.14 -18.03 38.86
N GLU A 110 13.93 -17.62 38.48
CA GLU A 110 13.14 -18.23 37.39
C GLU A 110 13.01 -19.77 37.50
N ALA A 111 12.72 -20.27 38.71
CA ALA A 111 12.83 -21.67 39.12
C ALA A 111 12.02 -22.68 38.29
N TYR A 112 10.86 -22.27 37.74
CA TYR A 112 10.04 -23.08 36.82
C TYR A 112 10.79 -23.50 35.53
N GLN A 113 11.92 -22.87 35.21
CA GLN A 113 12.79 -23.32 34.13
C GLN A 113 13.31 -24.75 34.37
N LEU A 114 13.49 -25.19 35.63
CA LEU A 114 13.93 -26.55 35.98
C LEU A 114 12.95 -27.64 35.55
N THR A 115 11.65 -27.35 35.51
CA THR A 115 10.60 -28.28 35.08
C THR A 115 10.20 -28.10 33.61
N ALA A 116 10.79 -27.12 32.91
CA ALA A 116 10.38 -26.74 31.57
C ALA A 116 10.64 -27.85 30.51
N PRO A 117 9.73 -28.04 29.53
CA PRO A 117 9.79 -29.20 28.63
C PRO A 117 11.06 -29.35 27.78
N TYR A 118 11.82 -28.27 27.56
CA TYR A 118 13.01 -28.25 26.71
C TYR A 118 14.33 -28.56 27.45
N ILE A 119 14.30 -28.75 28.77
CA ILE A 119 15.47 -29.10 29.59
C ILE A 119 15.58 -30.61 29.86
N ASP A 120 14.53 -31.35 29.51
CA ASP A 120 14.46 -32.82 29.62
C ASP A 120 14.69 -33.32 31.07
N GLY A 121 14.96 -34.62 31.27
CA GLY A 121 15.06 -35.25 32.59
C GLY A 121 16.08 -34.65 33.56
N ILE A 122 17.11 -33.92 33.06
CA ILE A 122 18.20 -33.35 33.87
C ILE A 122 17.67 -32.31 34.86
N GLY A 123 16.81 -31.39 34.41
CA GLY A 123 16.27 -30.32 35.27
C GLY A 123 15.45 -30.87 36.45
N ARG A 124 14.72 -31.97 36.21
CA ARG A 124 13.94 -32.69 37.23
C ARG A 124 14.83 -33.36 38.27
N GLN A 125 15.82 -34.14 37.84
CA GLN A 125 16.81 -34.76 38.73
C GLN A 125 17.53 -33.72 39.59
N THR A 126 17.84 -32.57 39.00
CA THR A 126 18.53 -31.47 39.68
C THR A 126 17.61 -30.79 40.72
N LEU A 127 16.31 -30.66 40.44
CA LEU A 127 15.31 -30.22 41.42
C LEU A 127 15.12 -31.22 42.56
N ASP A 128 15.04 -32.52 42.28
CA ASP A 128 14.90 -33.57 43.29
C ASP A 128 16.11 -33.63 44.25
N ILE A 129 17.33 -33.32 43.76
CA ILE A 129 18.53 -33.16 44.59
C ILE A 129 18.42 -31.94 45.52
N ILE A 130 18.00 -30.77 45.00
CA ILE A 130 17.77 -29.58 45.85
C ILE A 130 16.74 -29.90 46.94
N LEU A 131 15.64 -30.59 46.59
CA LEU A 131 14.60 -31.01 47.54
C LEU A 131 15.10 -32.04 48.57
N THR A 132 16.06 -32.88 48.20
CA THR A 132 16.72 -33.81 49.13
C THR A 132 17.62 -33.07 50.11
N MET A 133 18.44 -32.13 49.63
CA MET A 133 19.31 -31.33 50.49
C MET A 133 18.54 -30.37 51.42
N MET A 134 17.38 -29.88 50.99
CA MET A 134 16.41 -29.17 51.84
C MET A 134 15.83 -30.00 53.00
N GLU A 135 15.96 -31.33 52.97
CA GLU A 135 15.56 -32.21 54.07
C GLU A 135 16.73 -32.70 54.93
N ILE A 136 17.93 -32.84 54.36
CA ILE A 136 19.14 -33.24 55.09
C ILE A 136 19.67 -32.06 55.93
N HIS A 137 19.66 -30.84 55.40
CA HIS A 137 20.35 -29.69 55.99
C HIS A 137 19.42 -28.65 56.63
N ILE A 138 18.32 -29.09 57.26
CA ILE A 138 17.42 -28.19 58.00
C ILE A 138 18.21 -27.46 59.11
N GLY A 139 18.01 -26.14 59.25
CA GLY A 139 18.78 -25.30 60.18
C GLY A 139 20.18 -24.89 59.69
N LYS A 140 20.66 -25.43 58.57
CA LYS A 140 21.87 -24.95 57.86
C LYS A 140 21.58 -24.37 56.47
N LEU A 141 20.57 -24.89 55.77
CA LEU A 141 20.17 -24.45 54.44
C LEU A 141 18.73 -23.93 54.44
N ALA A 142 18.50 -22.78 53.80
CA ALA A 142 17.18 -22.36 53.35
C ALA A 142 17.21 -22.05 51.84
N VAL A 143 16.20 -22.53 51.11
CA VAL A 143 16.09 -22.31 49.66
C VAL A 143 14.97 -21.33 49.33
N ILE A 144 15.29 -20.33 48.51
CA ILE A 144 14.36 -19.37 47.93
C ILE A 144 14.15 -19.73 46.45
N PHE A 145 12.96 -20.19 46.09
CA PHE A 145 12.55 -20.35 44.69
C PHE A 145 11.80 -19.11 44.21
N VAL A 146 12.07 -18.65 42.99
CA VAL A 146 11.51 -17.39 42.48
C VAL A 146 10.93 -17.57 41.09
N GLY A 147 9.81 -16.89 40.79
CA GLY A 147 9.24 -16.88 39.45
C GLY A 147 8.01 -15.97 39.31
N TYR A 148 7.39 -16.05 38.13
CA TYR A 148 6.05 -15.49 37.87
C TYR A 148 5.00 -16.41 38.48
N LYS A 149 3.89 -15.85 38.99
CA LYS A 149 2.85 -16.65 39.65
C LYS A 149 2.35 -17.81 38.77
N ASP A 150 1.94 -17.48 37.56
CA ASP A 150 1.33 -18.39 36.59
C ASP A 150 2.32 -19.46 36.06
N GLU A 151 3.63 -19.17 36.04
CA GLU A 151 4.67 -20.15 35.64
C GLU A 151 5.11 -21.03 36.83
N MET A 152 4.88 -20.61 38.08
CA MET A 152 5.17 -21.41 39.28
C MET A 152 4.06 -22.42 39.63
N GLU A 153 2.84 -22.31 39.10
CA GLU A 153 1.79 -23.31 39.31
C GLU A 153 2.20 -24.69 38.73
N PRO A 154 2.61 -24.83 37.45
CA PRO A 154 3.14 -26.10 36.92
C PRO A 154 4.40 -26.62 37.62
N PHE A 155 5.21 -25.74 38.22
CA PHE A 155 6.38 -26.15 39.00
C PHE A 155 5.97 -26.93 40.27
N PHE A 156 4.88 -26.55 40.93
CA PHE A 156 4.37 -27.27 42.10
C PHE A 156 3.65 -28.58 41.77
N GLU A 157 2.95 -28.66 40.63
CA GLU A 157 2.33 -29.91 40.16
C GLU A 157 3.36 -31.03 39.91
N HIS A 158 4.60 -30.63 39.59
CA HIS A 158 5.66 -31.53 39.14
C HIS A 158 6.16 -32.51 40.20
N ASN A 159 6.07 -32.16 41.49
CA ASN A 159 6.37 -33.04 42.61
C ASN A 159 5.48 -32.65 43.81
N PRO A 160 4.45 -33.45 44.19
CA PRO A 160 3.56 -33.14 45.31
C PRO A 160 4.28 -32.93 46.66
N GLY A 161 5.53 -33.43 46.79
CA GLY A 161 6.40 -33.21 47.92
C GLY A 161 7.01 -31.80 48.03
N LEU A 162 6.82 -30.92 47.05
CA LEU A 162 7.24 -29.51 47.12
C LEU A 162 6.48 -28.74 48.21
N ALA A 163 5.16 -28.89 48.24
CA ALA A 163 4.28 -28.13 49.14
C ALA A 163 4.50 -28.42 50.63
N SER A 164 5.05 -29.59 50.99
CA SER A 164 5.41 -29.95 52.38
C SER A 164 6.86 -29.61 52.76
N ARG A 165 7.71 -29.27 51.78
CA ARG A 165 9.10 -28.84 51.98
C ARG A 165 9.26 -27.31 51.98
N ILE A 166 8.31 -26.59 51.38
CA ILE A 166 8.31 -25.13 51.24
C ILE A 166 7.06 -24.54 51.95
N PRO A 167 7.12 -24.28 53.27
CA PRO A 167 5.94 -23.87 54.05
C PRO A 167 5.50 -22.41 53.85
N TYR A 168 6.28 -21.59 53.14
CA TYR A 168 5.99 -20.17 52.96
C TYR A 168 5.95 -19.77 51.47
N THR A 169 4.99 -18.91 51.12
CA THR A 169 4.92 -18.21 49.84
C THR A 169 4.67 -16.72 50.09
N MET A 170 5.46 -15.85 49.45
CA MET A 170 5.31 -14.40 49.47
C MET A 170 4.92 -13.89 48.09
N ASN A 171 3.81 -13.17 47.99
CA ASN A 171 3.41 -12.48 46.77
C ASN A 171 4.03 -11.08 46.72
N PHE A 172 4.70 -10.77 45.61
CA PHE A 172 5.28 -9.47 45.30
C PHE A 172 4.35 -8.74 44.33
N ALA A 173 3.39 -8.02 44.91
CA ALA A 173 2.47 -7.17 44.18
C ALA A 173 3.19 -6.06 43.38
N GLU A 174 2.54 -5.57 42.34
CA GLU A 174 3.08 -4.50 41.49
C GLU A 174 2.97 -3.14 42.16
N PHE A 175 3.96 -2.27 41.95
CA PHE A 175 3.97 -0.94 42.55
C PHE A 175 2.88 -0.04 41.93
N THR A 176 2.13 0.64 42.80
CA THR A 176 1.15 1.68 42.45
C THR A 176 1.83 2.92 41.87
N ASP A 177 1.05 3.81 41.23
CA ASP A 177 1.58 5.05 40.63
C ASP A 177 2.32 5.91 41.67
N ALA A 178 1.80 5.97 42.90
CA ALA A 178 2.43 6.71 43.99
C ALA A 178 3.79 6.09 44.41
N GLU A 179 3.93 4.77 44.35
CA GLU A 179 5.17 4.07 44.68
C GLU A 179 6.19 4.16 43.54
N LEU A 180 5.78 3.95 42.28
CA LEU A 180 6.62 4.15 41.10
C LEU A 180 7.16 5.60 41.05
N TRP A 181 6.31 6.59 41.36
CA TRP A 181 6.71 7.99 41.46
C TRP A 181 7.73 8.23 42.58
N ARG A 182 7.48 7.73 43.80
CA ARG A 182 8.44 7.85 44.91
C ARG A 182 9.77 7.14 44.64
N ILE A 183 9.76 6.00 43.94
CA ILE A 183 10.97 5.29 43.49
C ILE A 183 11.75 6.17 42.50
N LEU A 184 11.08 6.82 41.55
CA LEU A 184 11.72 7.74 40.61
C LEU A 184 12.36 8.94 41.33
N VAL A 185 11.64 9.56 42.27
CA VAL A 185 12.13 10.66 43.10
C VAL A 185 13.30 10.22 44.00
N HIS A 186 13.25 9.01 44.58
CA HIS A 186 14.37 8.44 45.32
C HIS A 186 15.60 8.25 44.43
N ASN A 187 15.44 7.66 43.25
CA ASN A 187 16.54 7.39 42.32
C ASN A 187 17.21 8.69 41.84
N ILE A 188 16.43 9.73 41.48
CA ILE A 188 16.95 11.06 41.14
C ILE A 188 17.72 11.65 42.32
N ASN A 189 17.14 11.67 43.53
CA ASN A 189 17.79 12.22 44.71
C ASN A 189 19.08 11.48 45.09
N LYS A 190 19.09 10.15 44.96
CA LYS A 190 20.26 9.27 45.19
C LYS A 190 21.37 9.53 44.17
N GLN A 191 21.05 9.54 42.88
CA GLN A 191 22.01 9.72 41.78
C GLN A 191 22.67 11.11 41.82
N TYR A 192 21.89 12.17 42.07
CA TYR A 192 22.37 13.56 42.00
C TYR A 192 22.69 14.20 43.37
N ARG A 193 22.53 13.44 44.47
CA ARG A 193 22.66 13.87 45.87
C ARG A 193 21.73 15.05 46.20
N GLY A 194 20.47 14.97 45.77
CA GLY A 194 19.43 15.99 45.99
C GLY A 194 19.62 17.31 45.21
N ARG A 195 20.58 17.39 44.29
CA ARG A 195 20.91 18.64 43.58
C ARG A 195 20.24 18.81 42.21
N MET A 196 19.60 17.77 41.67
CA MET A 196 18.91 17.83 40.39
C MET A 196 17.56 18.53 40.56
N ARG A 197 17.33 19.58 39.77
CA ARG A 197 16.06 20.29 39.69
C ARG A 197 15.20 19.70 38.58
N VAL A 198 13.89 19.84 38.74
CA VAL A 198 12.88 19.31 37.81
C VAL A 198 11.92 20.44 37.48
N GLU A 199 11.68 20.69 36.19
CA GLU A 199 10.70 21.65 35.72
C GLU A 199 9.30 21.27 36.23
N GLY A 200 8.60 22.20 36.87
CA GLY A 200 7.33 21.92 37.57
C GLY A 200 7.47 21.16 38.91
N GLY A 201 8.69 20.78 39.32
CA GLY A 201 8.99 20.10 40.59
C GLY A 201 8.98 18.56 40.51
N LEU A 202 9.58 17.91 41.52
CA LEU A 202 9.63 16.44 41.64
C LEU A 202 8.22 15.82 41.76
N ASP A 203 7.31 16.52 42.43
CA ASP A 203 5.89 16.20 42.59
C ASP A 203 5.03 16.69 41.40
N GLY A 204 5.67 17.30 40.39
CA GLY A 204 5.06 18.10 39.33
C GLY A 204 4.31 17.35 38.23
N LEU A 205 3.65 18.11 37.37
CA LEU A 205 2.82 17.61 36.26
C LEU A 205 3.58 16.60 35.37
N TYR A 206 4.80 16.94 34.93
CA TYR A 206 5.56 16.11 34.00
C TYR A 206 5.99 14.78 34.63
N MET A 207 6.30 14.78 35.93
CA MET A 207 6.60 13.59 36.71
C MET A 207 5.36 12.69 36.84
N ARG A 208 4.18 13.28 37.09
CA ARG A 208 2.90 12.53 37.08
C ARG A 208 2.59 11.92 35.71
N ILE A 209 2.79 12.66 34.62
CA ILE A 209 2.58 12.14 33.24
C ILE A 209 3.55 10.99 32.93
N ALA A 210 4.84 11.14 33.23
CA ALA A 210 5.84 10.11 32.97
C ALA A 210 5.53 8.80 33.73
N ILE A 211 5.07 8.90 34.97
CA ILE A 211 4.67 7.74 35.77
C ILE A 211 3.35 7.14 35.30
N ARG A 212 2.34 7.94 34.91
CA ARG A 212 1.10 7.41 34.31
C ARG A 212 1.38 6.63 33.02
N ARG A 213 2.26 7.13 32.15
CA ARG A 213 2.73 6.41 30.96
C ARG A 213 3.48 5.13 31.29
N LEU A 214 4.29 5.12 32.35
CA LEU A 214 4.97 3.92 32.81
C LEU A 214 3.98 2.88 33.36
N ALA A 215 2.96 3.34 34.08
CA ALA A 215 1.93 2.52 34.72
C ALA A 215 0.89 1.94 33.74
N GLN A 216 0.81 2.41 32.49
CA GLN A 216 -0.03 1.82 31.44
C GLN A 216 0.31 0.35 31.17
N ALA A 217 1.56 -0.06 31.42
CA ALA A 217 1.99 -1.45 31.29
C ALA A 217 1.75 -2.31 32.56
N ARG A 218 1.16 -1.77 33.64
CA ARG A 218 0.81 -2.56 34.84
C ARG A 218 -0.24 -3.64 34.48
N GLY A 219 -0.12 -4.82 35.07
CA GLY A 219 -0.94 -5.98 34.71
C GLY A 219 -0.53 -6.66 33.39
N SER A 220 0.52 -6.19 32.72
CA SER A 220 1.19 -6.98 31.67
C SER A 220 2.08 -8.06 32.29
N ARG A 221 2.18 -9.22 31.62
CA ARG A 221 3.14 -10.26 31.99
C ARG A 221 4.55 -9.73 31.71
N GLY A 222 5.36 -9.57 32.75
CA GLY A 222 6.71 -9.01 32.62
C GLY A 222 6.86 -7.51 32.86
N PHE A 223 5.84 -6.80 33.38
CA PHE A 223 6.01 -5.38 33.73
C PHE A 223 7.19 -5.17 34.69
N GLY A 224 8.14 -4.32 34.30
CA GLY A 224 9.43 -4.21 34.95
C GLY A 224 9.45 -3.49 36.31
N ASN A 225 8.33 -2.96 36.79
CA ASN A 225 8.20 -2.31 38.10
C ASN A 225 9.36 -1.33 38.40
N ALA A 226 10.21 -1.56 39.41
CA ALA A 226 11.34 -0.66 39.69
C ALA A 226 12.40 -0.62 38.57
N ARG A 227 12.65 -1.73 37.86
CA ARG A 227 13.52 -1.75 36.67
C ARG A 227 12.95 -0.87 35.54
N ALA A 228 11.62 -0.79 35.44
CA ALA A 228 10.96 0.11 34.49
C ALA A 228 11.17 1.59 34.87
N VAL A 229 11.21 1.91 36.17
CA VAL A 229 11.56 3.26 36.67
C VAL A 229 13.04 3.61 36.43
N GLU A 230 13.95 2.66 36.57
CA GLU A 230 15.38 2.81 36.24
C GLU A 230 15.58 3.06 34.73
N ASN A 231 14.86 2.32 33.88
CA ASN A 231 14.85 2.54 32.42
C ASN A 231 14.24 3.90 32.06
N LEU A 232 13.16 4.32 32.73
CA LEU A 232 12.57 5.66 32.55
C LEU A 232 13.60 6.75 32.90
N LEU A 233 14.23 6.69 34.07
CA LEU A 233 15.25 7.67 34.47
C LEU A 233 16.43 7.71 33.48
N SER A 234 16.87 6.54 33.00
CA SER A 234 17.91 6.44 31.97
C SER A 234 17.52 7.22 30.69
N ARG A 235 16.31 7.02 30.17
CA ARG A 235 15.78 7.76 29.01
C ARG A 235 15.70 9.28 29.25
N ILE A 236 15.38 9.71 30.47
CA ILE A 236 15.36 11.14 30.86
C ILE A 236 16.79 11.71 30.81
N THR A 237 17.78 11.00 31.38
CA THR A 237 19.19 11.44 31.35
C THR A 237 19.80 11.46 29.96
N GLU A 238 19.40 10.53 29.08
CA GLU A 238 19.85 10.50 27.69
C GLU A 238 19.31 11.69 26.89
N ARG A 239 18.02 12.01 27.02
CA ARG A 239 17.43 13.21 26.41
C ARG A 239 18.10 14.49 26.92
N GLN A 240 18.34 14.58 28.24
CA GLN A 240 19.07 15.70 28.83
C GLN A 240 20.46 15.85 28.21
N ALA A 241 21.21 14.75 28.05
CA ALA A 241 22.53 14.77 27.42
C ALA A 241 22.47 15.22 25.94
N GLN A 242 21.48 14.75 25.16
CA GLN A 242 21.26 15.18 23.79
C GLN A 242 20.88 16.67 23.69
N ARG A 243 20.05 17.18 24.60
CA ARG A 243 19.67 18.60 24.68
C ARG A 243 20.88 19.47 25.02
N LEU A 244 21.60 19.16 26.10
CA LEU A 244 22.79 19.90 26.55
C LEU A 244 23.91 19.90 25.49
N ALA A 245 24.04 18.83 24.69
CA ALA A 245 24.97 18.78 23.56
C ALA A 245 24.60 19.76 22.43
N ARG A 246 23.29 19.86 22.08
CA ARG A 246 22.78 20.82 21.09
C ARG A 246 22.93 22.26 21.57
N GLU A 247 22.58 22.53 22.82
CA GLU A 247 22.74 23.86 23.46
C GLU A 247 24.20 24.34 23.40
N LYS A 248 25.16 23.46 23.72
CA LYS A 248 26.59 23.73 23.65
C LYS A 248 27.09 24.05 22.23
N GLN A 249 26.50 23.43 21.20
CA GLN A 249 26.86 23.71 19.79
C GLN A 249 26.32 25.07 19.32
N HIS A 250 25.13 25.47 19.77
CA HIS A 250 24.41 26.66 19.27
C HIS A 250 24.78 27.96 20.01
N SER A 251 25.86 27.96 20.82
CA SER A 251 26.34 29.12 21.59
C SER A 251 25.27 29.79 22.48
N LEU A 252 24.29 29.00 22.95
CA LEU A 252 23.26 29.44 23.87
C LEU A 252 23.86 29.75 25.27
N PRO A 253 23.17 30.54 26.12
CA PRO A 253 23.62 30.81 27.49
C PRO A 253 23.92 29.51 28.24
N LYS A 254 24.93 29.58 29.12
CA LYS A 254 25.56 28.44 29.81
C LYS A 254 24.54 27.36 30.24
N PRO A 255 24.59 26.14 29.65
CA PRO A 255 23.62 25.07 29.92
C PRO A 255 23.50 24.69 31.40
N ASP A 256 22.28 24.43 31.86
CA ASP A 256 22.04 23.91 33.21
C ASP A 256 22.04 22.39 33.25
N TYR A 257 23.21 21.85 33.61
CA TYR A 257 23.46 20.42 33.83
C TYR A 257 22.66 19.81 35.00
N LEU A 258 22.05 20.63 35.86
CA LEU A 258 21.27 20.20 37.04
C LEU A 258 19.78 20.59 36.93
N LEU A 259 19.26 20.66 35.69
CA LEU A 259 17.82 20.78 35.42
C LEU A 259 17.37 19.72 34.41
N PHE A 260 16.37 18.92 34.81
CA PHE A 260 15.50 18.19 33.88
C PHE A 260 14.32 19.08 33.48
N THR A 261 14.16 19.26 32.18
CA THR A 261 13.06 19.99 31.53
C THR A 261 11.88 19.07 31.20
N LYS A 262 10.74 19.66 30.83
CA LYS A 262 9.58 18.99 30.24
C LYS A 262 9.99 17.99 29.15
N GLU A 263 10.82 18.41 28.20
CA GLU A 263 11.21 17.57 27.07
C GLU A 263 12.12 16.40 27.47
N ASP A 264 12.98 16.58 28.48
CA ASP A 264 13.76 15.47 29.04
C ASP A 264 12.82 14.41 29.65
N ILE A 265 11.83 14.86 30.44
CA ILE A 265 10.93 14.01 31.23
C ILE A 265 9.89 13.28 30.34
N ILE A 266 9.01 14.04 29.68
CA ILE A 266 7.88 13.49 28.91
C ILE A 266 8.17 13.38 27.39
N GLY A 267 9.35 13.79 26.95
CA GLY A 267 9.70 13.86 25.54
C GLY A 267 9.30 15.18 24.88
N PRO A 268 9.91 15.50 23.72
CA PRO A 268 9.57 16.67 22.92
C PRO A 268 8.12 16.64 22.44
N ASP A 269 7.56 17.79 22.06
CA ASP A 269 6.19 17.84 21.53
C ASP A 269 6.11 17.08 20.18
N PRO A 270 5.24 16.05 20.05
CA PRO A 270 5.15 15.26 18.82
C PRO A 270 4.78 16.08 17.58
N SER A 271 4.07 17.20 17.76
CA SER A 271 3.70 18.13 16.68
C SER A 271 4.92 18.89 16.13
N VAL A 272 5.96 19.05 16.95
CA VAL A 272 7.27 19.62 16.56
C VAL A 272 8.17 18.53 15.99
N MET A 273 8.18 17.33 16.58
CA MET A 273 8.96 16.20 16.06
C MET A 273 8.47 15.76 14.68
N ALA A 274 7.17 15.70 14.43
CA ALA A 274 6.62 15.38 13.11
C ALA A 274 7.12 16.35 12.02
N LYS A 275 7.32 17.64 12.34
CA LYS A 275 7.89 18.62 11.40
C LYS A 275 9.41 18.47 11.17
N LYS A 276 10.12 17.76 12.05
CA LYS A 276 11.57 17.53 12.01
C LYS A 276 11.98 16.11 11.63
N CYS A 277 11.04 15.15 11.68
CA CYS A 277 11.27 13.73 11.43
C CYS A 277 11.69 13.51 9.97
N THR A 278 12.94 13.11 9.76
CA THR A 278 13.51 12.91 8.42
C THR A 278 12.86 11.72 7.73
N ALA A 279 12.59 10.64 8.45
CA ALA A 279 11.86 9.48 7.93
C ALA A 279 10.40 9.81 7.52
N TRP A 280 9.77 10.80 8.16
CA TRP A 280 8.45 11.26 7.72
C TRP A 280 8.52 12.09 6.44
N ALA A 281 9.53 12.96 6.31
CA ALA A 281 9.79 13.68 5.05
C ALA A 281 10.19 12.73 3.90
N GLU A 282 10.94 11.66 4.20
CA GLU A 282 11.30 10.58 3.27
C GLU A 282 10.05 9.81 2.80
N LEU A 283 9.15 9.43 3.72
CA LEU A 283 7.87 8.79 3.38
C LEU A 283 6.94 9.71 2.57
N LYS A 284 6.92 11.03 2.83
CA LYS A 284 6.17 11.98 2.00
C LYS A 284 6.69 12.11 0.57
N LYS A 285 7.99 11.93 0.35
CA LYS A 285 8.62 11.97 -0.99
C LYS A 285 8.37 10.72 -1.83
N LEU A 286 7.98 9.59 -1.24
CA LEU A 286 7.67 8.39 -2.01
C LEU A 286 6.47 8.61 -2.94
N VAL A 287 6.55 8.06 -4.15
CA VAL A 287 5.51 8.13 -5.18
C VAL A 287 4.28 7.34 -4.75
N GLY A 288 3.08 7.90 -4.96
CA GLY A 288 1.80 7.28 -4.57
C GLY A 288 1.68 7.08 -3.06
N LEU A 289 1.16 5.92 -2.62
CA LEU A 289 1.03 5.56 -1.20
C LEU A 289 0.15 6.53 -0.38
N ASP A 290 -0.82 7.17 -1.00
CA ASP A 290 -1.56 8.28 -0.38
C ASP A 290 -2.45 7.84 0.79
N GLN A 291 -3.05 6.65 0.71
CA GLN A 291 -3.73 6.04 1.86
C GLN A 291 -2.78 5.80 3.05
N VAL A 292 -1.57 5.31 2.80
CA VAL A 292 -0.53 5.07 3.80
C VAL A 292 -0.09 6.39 4.45
N LYS A 293 0.14 7.43 3.64
CA LYS A 293 0.48 8.78 4.13
C LYS A 293 -0.63 9.32 5.04
N GLN A 294 -1.90 9.24 4.63
CA GLN A 294 -3.04 9.66 5.44
C GLN A 294 -3.21 8.83 6.74
N CYS A 295 -2.88 7.54 6.73
CA CYS A 295 -2.85 6.72 7.95
C CYS A 295 -1.78 7.21 8.95
N VAL A 296 -0.56 7.51 8.48
CA VAL A 296 0.51 8.05 9.34
C VAL A 296 0.18 9.47 9.83
N GLU A 297 -0.44 10.33 9.01
CA GLU A 297 -0.89 11.66 9.46
C GLU A 297 -1.95 11.58 10.55
N ARG A 298 -2.93 10.68 10.42
CA ARG A 298 -3.95 10.45 11.46
C ARG A 298 -3.33 9.91 12.75
N LEU A 299 -2.31 9.04 12.66
CA LEU A 299 -1.57 8.55 13.82
C LEU A 299 -0.79 9.68 14.51
N VAL A 300 -0.05 10.49 13.75
CA VAL A 300 0.68 11.67 14.26
C VAL A 300 -0.29 12.67 14.92
N GLY A 301 -1.45 12.90 14.31
CA GLY A 301 -2.51 13.75 14.88
C GLY A 301 -3.07 13.19 16.20
N MET A 302 -3.31 11.88 16.28
CA MET A 302 -3.76 11.21 17.52
C MET A 302 -2.71 11.29 18.63
N ILE A 303 -1.44 11.09 18.28
CA ILE A 303 -0.29 11.23 19.17
C ILE A 303 -0.20 12.66 19.72
N GLY A 304 -0.27 13.68 18.86
CA GLY A 304 -0.27 15.09 19.27
C GLY A 304 -1.47 15.46 20.15
N LEU A 305 -2.66 14.97 19.80
CA LEU A 305 -3.87 15.13 20.62
C LEU A 305 -3.69 14.51 22.02
N ASN A 306 -3.12 13.31 22.11
CA ASN A 306 -2.88 12.66 23.39
C ASN A 306 -1.85 13.41 24.25
N TYR A 307 -0.75 13.90 23.66
CA TYR A 307 0.21 14.75 24.36
C TYR A 307 -0.47 16.00 24.97
N GLN A 308 -1.38 16.63 24.21
CA GLN A 308 -2.18 17.77 24.69
C GLN A 308 -3.26 17.39 25.72
N ARG A 309 -3.76 16.14 25.72
CA ARG A 309 -4.68 15.63 26.76
C ARG A 309 -3.93 15.37 28.07
N GLU A 310 -2.77 14.73 28.01
CA GLU A 310 -1.92 14.44 29.19
C GLU A 310 -1.47 15.72 29.89
N LEU A 311 -1.07 16.76 29.12
CA LEU A 311 -0.74 18.09 29.65
C LEU A 311 -1.93 18.79 30.33
N ARG A 312 -3.16 18.35 30.06
CA ARG A 312 -4.42 18.80 30.71
C ARG A 312 -4.92 17.80 31.77
N GLU A 313 -4.07 16.85 32.16
CA GLU A 313 -4.36 15.70 33.04
C GLU A 313 -5.59 14.85 32.64
N LYS A 314 -6.00 14.89 31.37
CA LYS A 314 -7.04 14.03 30.82
C LYS A 314 -6.42 12.72 30.34
N SER A 315 -7.10 11.59 30.57
CA SER A 315 -6.68 10.28 30.06
C SER A 315 -6.46 10.35 28.54
N PRO A 316 -5.37 9.76 28.00
CA PRO A 316 -5.19 9.65 26.55
C PRO A 316 -6.32 8.82 25.92
N LEU A 317 -6.55 9.02 24.63
CA LEU A 317 -7.38 8.14 23.81
C LEU A 317 -6.57 6.87 23.47
N GLU A 318 -7.17 5.70 23.62
CA GLU A 318 -6.53 4.43 23.30
C GLU A 318 -6.43 4.25 21.77
N PHE A 319 -5.26 3.78 21.31
CA PHE A 319 -5.02 3.36 19.94
C PHE A 319 -3.90 2.32 19.93
N SER A 320 -3.93 1.37 18.99
CA SER A 320 -2.84 0.40 18.82
C SER A 320 -1.73 0.97 17.93
N LEU A 321 -0.47 0.74 18.32
CA LEU A 321 0.68 0.98 17.46
C LEU A 321 0.78 -0.05 16.33
N ASN A 322 0.26 -1.26 16.57
CA ASN A 322 0.33 -2.39 15.64
C ASN A 322 -0.51 -2.13 14.39
N GLN A 323 -0.02 -2.57 13.23
CA GLN A 323 -0.65 -2.29 11.94
C GLN A 323 -0.85 -3.54 11.09
N LEU A 324 -1.72 -3.41 10.10
CA LEU A 324 -1.99 -4.39 9.05
C LEU A 324 -1.60 -3.76 7.72
N PHE A 325 -0.64 -4.36 7.00
CA PHE A 325 -0.13 -3.85 5.72
C PHE A 325 -0.61 -4.77 4.60
N VAL A 326 -1.64 -4.33 3.86
CA VAL A 326 -2.33 -5.17 2.85
C VAL A 326 -2.14 -4.65 1.43
N GLY A 327 -2.02 -5.55 0.45
CA GLY A 327 -1.94 -5.22 -0.98
C GLY A 327 -0.87 -6.03 -1.72
N GLU A 328 -0.71 -5.80 -3.02
CA GLU A 328 0.06 -6.67 -3.92
C GLU A 328 1.60 -6.60 -3.76
N PRO A 329 2.36 -7.59 -4.25
CA PRO A 329 3.82 -7.54 -4.30
C PRO A 329 4.40 -6.27 -4.97
N GLY A 330 5.58 -5.85 -4.53
CA GLY A 330 6.31 -4.71 -5.10
C GLY A 330 5.72 -3.32 -4.83
N THR A 331 4.67 -3.20 -4.02
CA THR A 331 4.04 -1.93 -3.60
C THR A 331 4.80 -1.16 -2.51
N GLY A 332 5.98 -1.62 -2.07
CA GLY A 332 6.85 -0.89 -1.12
C GLY A 332 6.59 -1.10 0.37
N LYS A 333 5.75 -2.08 0.76
CA LYS A 333 5.41 -2.43 2.16
C LYS A 333 6.63 -2.48 3.11
N THR A 334 7.68 -3.21 2.73
CA THR A 334 8.91 -3.38 3.53
C THR A 334 9.72 -2.07 3.67
N THR A 335 9.65 -1.17 2.68
CA THR A 335 10.26 0.16 2.74
C THR A 335 9.49 1.05 3.71
N VAL A 336 8.16 1.05 3.63
CA VAL A 336 7.31 1.80 4.57
C VAL A 336 7.47 1.29 6.00
N ALA A 337 7.62 -0.01 6.23
CA ALA A 337 7.86 -0.54 7.59
C ALA A 337 9.16 0.03 8.21
N LYS A 338 10.24 0.17 7.42
CA LYS A 338 11.51 0.79 7.85
C LYS A 338 11.42 2.30 8.06
N LEU A 339 10.48 2.97 7.39
CA LEU A 339 10.18 4.39 7.61
C LEU A 339 9.35 4.57 8.88
N TYR A 340 8.28 3.78 9.02
CA TYR A 340 7.36 3.80 10.16
C TYR A 340 8.06 3.48 11.49
N GLY A 341 9.03 2.55 11.51
CA GLY A 341 9.87 2.29 12.68
C GLY A 341 10.70 3.49 13.12
N ARG A 342 11.36 4.17 12.16
CA ARG A 342 12.10 5.42 12.41
C ARG A 342 11.17 6.55 12.88
N ILE A 343 9.98 6.69 12.29
CA ILE A 343 8.96 7.66 12.69
C ILE A 343 8.50 7.43 14.13
N LEU A 344 8.19 6.18 14.52
CA LEU A 344 7.77 5.86 15.89
C LEU A 344 8.90 6.09 16.92
N ALA A 345 10.16 5.91 16.54
CA ALA A 345 11.31 6.22 17.39
C ALA A 345 11.52 7.74 17.54
N ASP A 346 11.46 8.52 16.45
CA ASP A 346 11.53 9.99 16.47
C ASP A 346 10.40 10.62 17.30
N LEU A 347 9.20 10.00 17.29
CA LEU A 347 8.06 10.40 18.12
C LEU A 347 8.16 9.88 19.57
N GLY A 348 9.17 9.07 19.91
CA GLY A 348 9.45 8.57 21.26
C GLY A 348 8.61 7.37 21.72
N TYR A 349 7.85 6.74 20.81
CA TYR A 349 7.01 5.57 21.08
C TYR A 349 7.78 4.24 21.00
N LEU A 350 8.87 4.18 20.25
CA LEU A 350 9.84 3.08 20.27
C LEU A 350 11.21 3.56 20.74
N SER A 351 11.98 2.71 21.41
CA SER A 351 13.33 3.06 21.89
C SER A 351 14.45 2.96 20.84
N LYS A 352 14.24 2.26 19.71
CA LYS A 352 15.26 2.08 18.65
C LYS A 352 14.72 2.27 17.23
N GLY A 353 13.51 1.80 16.94
CA GLY A 353 12.88 1.95 15.61
C GLY A 353 13.38 1.00 14.52
N ASP A 354 14.32 0.10 14.83
CA ASP A 354 14.75 -0.96 13.93
C ASP A 354 13.58 -1.83 13.44
N VAL A 355 13.72 -2.48 12.29
CA VAL A 355 12.80 -3.52 11.82
C VAL A 355 13.44 -4.90 11.93
N VAL A 356 12.73 -5.83 12.58
CA VAL A 356 12.99 -7.27 12.54
C VAL A 356 11.99 -7.90 11.58
N LEU A 357 12.46 -8.36 10.42
CA LEU A 357 11.64 -9.11 9.47
C LEU A 357 11.61 -10.59 9.88
N LYS A 358 10.42 -11.19 9.86
CA LYS A 358 10.19 -12.62 10.12
C LYS A 358 9.12 -13.17 9.18
N ASN A 359 9.23 -14.45 8.85
CA ASN A 359 8.21 -15.19 8.12
C ASN A 359 7.55 -16.26 9.02
N PRO A 360 6.47 -16.92 8.58
CA PRO A 360 5.74 -17.88 9.42
C PRO A 360 6.59 -19.11 9.84
N ALA A 361 7.56 -19.51 9.01
CA ALA A 361 8.47 -20.62 9.31
C ALA A 361 9.53 -20.29 10.38
N ASP A 362 9.85 -19.01 10.61
CA ASP A 362 10.67 -18.61 11.75
C ASP A 362 10.03 -19.03 13.09
N PHE A 363 8.71 -18.85 13.21
CA PHE A 363 7.94 -19.09 14.44
C PHE A 363 7.65 -20.57 14.68
N ILE A 364 7.35 -21.35 13.64
CA ILE A 364 6.92 -22.76 13.77
C ILE A 364 8.08 -23.63 14.28
N GLY A 365 7.85 -24.38 15.35
CA GLY A 365 8.77 -25.35 15.93
C GLY A 365 8.51 -26.79 15.45
N GLU A 366 9.51 -27.65 15.58
CA GLU A 366 9.46 -29.08 15.19
C GLU A 366 8.56 -29.93 16.13
N CYS A 367 8.19 -29.40 17.29
CA CYS A 367 7.51 -30.09 18.38
C CYS A 367 6.62 -29.10 19.15
N LEU A 368 5.60 -29.60 19.86
CA LEU A 368 4.72 -28.78 20.70
C LEU A 368 5.54 -28.07 21.79
N GLY A 369 5.21 -26.81 22.10
CA GLY A 369 6.00 -25.96 23.00
C GLY A 369 7.21 -25.28 22.34
N LYS A 370 7.76 -25.81 21.22
CA LYS A 370 8.89 -25.16 20.52
C LYS A 370 8.45 -23.90 19.76
N SER A 371 7.23 -23.84 19.21
CA SER A 371 6.74 -22.66 18.49
C SER A 371 6.56 -21.47 19.42
N GLU A 372 6.01 -21.74 20.60
CA GLU A 372 5.70 -20.83 21.68
C GLU A 372 7.01 -20.28 22.27
N ALA A 373 8.00 -21.15 22.53
CA ALA A 373 9.34 -20.75 22.97
C ALA A 373 10.12 -19.94 21.91
N LYS A 374 10.00 -20.27 20.62
CA LYS A 374 10.53 -19.45 19.52
C LYS A 374 9.87 -18.07 19.49
N THR A 375 8.54 -18.03 19.59
CA THR A 375 7.73 -16.81 19.55
C THR A 375 8.07 -15.89 20.72
N LYS A 376 8.14 -16.41 21.95
CA LYS A 376 8.59 -15.68 23.15
C LYS A 376 9.95 -15.00 22.92
N LYS A 377 10.94 -15.73 22.39
CA LYS A 377 12.28 -15.18 22.07
C LYS A 377 12.26 -14.11 20.96
N ILE A 378 11.44 -14.27 19.92
CA ILE A 378 11.27 -13.26 18.86
C ILE A 378 10.63 -11.98 19.42
N LEU A 379 9.65 -12.11 20.33
CA LEU A 379 9.00 -10.99 20.98
C LEU A 379 9.93 -10.27 21.98
N GLU A 380 10.74 -11.01 22.74
CA GLU A 380 11.78 -10.46 23.61
C GLU A 380 12.85 -9.69 22.80
N ALA A 381 13.30 -10.24 21.67
CA ALA A 381 14.29 -9.60 20.78
C ALA A 381 13.77 -8.35 20.03
N THR A 382 12.46 -8.11 20.03
CA THR A 382 11.80 -6.98 19.33
C THR A 382 11.43 -5.81 20.22
N VAL A 383 11.82 -5.83 21.51
CA VAL A 383 11.67 -4.66 22.39
C VAL A 383 12.56 -3.49 21.90
N GLY A 384 11.91 -2.34 21.72
CA GLY A 384 12.43 -1.13 21.08
C GLY A 384 12.22 -1.06 19.57
N LYS A 385 11.63 -2.09 18.95
CA LYS A 385 11.67 -2.33 17.50
C LYS A 385 10.28 -2.58 16.91
N ILE A 386 10.23 -2.66 15.58
CA ILE A 386 9.12 -3.24 14.85
C ILE A 386 9.40 -4.71 14.54
N LEU A 387 8.43 -5.58 14.82
CA LEU A 387 8.35 -6.92 14.25
C LEU A 387 7.46 -6.88 13.00
N VAL A 388 8.02 -7.18 11.83
CA VAL A 388 7.23 -7.41 10.61
C VAL A 388 7.09 -8.91 10.43
N ILE A 389 5.85 -9.42 10.44
CA ILE A 389 5.53 -10.78 10.05
C ILE A 389 5.06 -10.73 8.60
N ASP A 390 5.90 -11.19 7.69
CA ASP A 390 5.59 -11.26 6.26
C ASP A 390 4.70 -12.48 5.94
N GLU A 391 3.84 -12.37 4.92
CA GLU A 391 2.85 -13.40 4.53
C GLU A 391 2.08 -13.99 5.74
N ALA A 392 1.67 -13.14 6.69
CA ALA A 392 1.27 -13.51 8.04
C ALA A 392 0.08 -14.49 8.11
N TYR A 393 -0.82 -14.47 7.12
CA TYR A 393 -1.96 -15.39 7.02
C TYR A 393 -1.55 -16.87 6.88
N MET A 394 -0.29 -17.21 6.57
CA MET A 394 0.14 -18.62 6.62
C MET A 394 0.28 -19.14 8.07
N LEU A 395 0.24 -18.27 9.08
CA LEU A 395 0.04 -18.64 10.49
C LEU A 395 -1.43 -19.00 10.81
N ASP A 396 -2.35 -18.88 9.85
CA ASP A 396 -3.68 -19.46 9.99
C ASP A 396 -3.59 -21.00 9.98
N ALA A 397 -4.31 -21.63 10.91
CA ALA A 397 -4.52 -23.08 10.94
C ALA A 397 -5.69 -23.51 10.04
N GLY A 398 -6.54 -22.56 9.64
CA GLY A 398 -7.74 -22.76 8.84
C GLY A 398 -8.99 -23.03 9.69
N ASP A 399 -10.06 -23.46 9.00
CA ASP A 399 -11.38 -23.77 9.58
C ASP A 399 -11.26 -24.63 10.88
N PRO A 400 -11.78 -24.14 12.03
CA PRO A 400 -11.72 -24.84 13.31
C PRO A 400 -12.33 -26.24 13.34
N SER A 401 -13.13 -26.63 12.33
CA SER A 401 -13.72 -27.97 12.19
C SER A 401 -12.77 -29.03 11.63
N LYS A 402 -11.60 -28.65 11.13
CA LYS A 402 -10.55 -29.57 10.64
C LYS A 402 -9.45 -29.75 11.69
N ASP A 403 -8.66 -30.81 11.54
CA ASP A 403 -7.61 -31.20 12.48
C ASP A 403 -6.54 -30.10 12.53
N GLN A 404 -6.60 -29.25 13.56
CA GLN A 404 -5.87 -27.98 13.58
C GLN A 404 -4.36 -28.19 13.64
N ASP A 405 -3.63 -27.37 12.88
CA ASP A 405 -2.18 -27.30 12.91
C ASP A 405 -1.70 -26.60 14.20
N LYS A 406 -1.74 -27.33 15.33
CA LYS A 406 -1.58 -26.83 16.70
C LYS A 406 -0.32 -25.98 16.91
N PHE A 407 0.73 -26.24 16.13
CA PHE A 407 1.98 -25.47 16.14
C PHE A 407 1.79 -24.01 15.74
N LYS A 408 0.79 -23.70 14.90
CA LYS A 408 0.44 -22.34 14.47
C LYS A 408 -0.46 -21.62 15.47
N THR A 409 -1.50 -22.30 15.97
CA THR A 409 -2.41 -21.74 16.99
C THR A 409 -1.61 -21.27 18.21
N GLY A 410 -0.63 -22.07 18.66
CA GLY A 410 0.29 -21.69 19.75
C GLY A 410 1.15 -20.44 19.47
N VAL A 411 1.50 -20.14 18.21
CA VAL A 411 2.18 -18.87 17.85
C VAL A 411 1.24 -17.70 18.06
N ILE A 412 0.00 -17.78 17.55
CA ILE A 412 -0.99 -16.70 17.67
C ILE A 412 -1.40 -16.50 19.14
N ASP A 413 -1.60 -17.56 19.91
CA ASP A 413 -1.92 -17.44 21.34
C ASP A 413 -0.75 -16.88 22.17
N THR A 414 0.50 -17.20 21.80
CA THR A 414 1.70 -16.57 22.40
C THR A 414 1.75 -15.07 22.07
N ILE A 415 1.43 -14.69 20.82
CA ILE A 415 1.31 -13.27 20.41
C ILE A 415 0.17 -12.57 21.19
N VAL A 416 -1.01 -13.16 21.26
CA VAL A 416 -2.18 -12.58 21.95
C VAL A 416 -1.97 -12.45 23.46
N SER A 417 -1.20 -13.33 24.08
CA SER A 417 -0.90 -13.29 25.52
C SER A 417 0.31 -12.43 25.92
N MET A 418 1.28 -12.18 25.01
CA MET A 418 2.48 -11.39 25.30
C MET A 418 2.44 -9.93 24.84
N ILE A 419 1.58 -9.58 23.87
CA ILE A 419 1.35 -8.20 23.42
C ILE A 419 0.11 -7.66 24.11
N GLN A 420 0.09 -6.36 24.40
CA GLN A 420 -1.14 -5.67 24.83
C GLN A 420 -1.75 -4.85 23.70
N GLY A 421 -0.94 -4.21 22.86
CA GLY A 421 -1.44 -3.35 21.76
C GLY A 421 -2.02 -2.02 22.27
N VAL A 422 -1.60 -1.57 23.45
CA VAL A 422 -1.95 -0.29 24.06
C VAL A 422 -0.79 0.71 23.94
N PRO A 423 -1.05 2.03 24.01
CA PRO A 423 0.04 3.01 24.11
C PRO A 423 0.88 2.74 25.35
N GLY A 424 2.21 2.66 25.18
CA GLY A 424 3.17 2.36 26.25
C GLY A 424 3.95 1.06 26.06
N GLU A 425 3.49 0.15 25.20
CA GLU A 425 4.29 -1.02 24.78
C GLU A 425 5.47 -0.57 23.90
N ASP A 426 6.72 -0.81 24.32
CA ASP A 426 7.94 -0.50 23.54
C ASP A 426 8.17 -1.57 22.44
N ARG A 427 7.13 -1.83 21.64
CA ARG A 427 7.12 -2.75 20.50
C ARG A 427 5.98 -2.34 19.56
N CYS A 428 6.19 -2.49 18.26
CA CYS A 428 5.12 -2.46 17.26
C CYS A 428 5.18 -3.75 16.44
N ILE A 429 4.02 -4.32 16.11
CA ILE A 429 3.92 -5.47 15.20
C ILE A 429 3.16 -5.06 13.94
N ILE A 430 3.69 -5.46 12.79
CA ILE A 430 3.06 -5.29 11.49
C ILE A 430 2.81 -6.67 10.90
N LEU A 431 1.55 -6.99 10.63
CA LEU A 431 1.18 -8.19 9.88
C LEU A 431 1.01 -7.80 8.41
N VAL A 432 1.66 -8.53 7.50
CA VAL A 432 1.66 -8.27 6.05
C VAL A 432 0.95 -9.40 5.31
N GLY A 433 0.19 -9.07 4.27
CA GLY A 433 -0.37 -10.08 3.35
C GLY A 433 -1.37 -9.53 2.34
N TYR A 434 -2.06 -10.45 1.67
CA TYR A 434 -3.21 -10.12 0.81
C TYR A 434 -4.44 -9.87 1.69
N GLU A 435 -5.28 -8.90 1.34
CA GLU A 435 -6.34 -8.43 2.25
C GLU A 435 -7.32 -9.54 2.64
N ASP A 436 -7.86 -10.27 1.66
CA ASP A 436 -8.88 -11.29 1.93
C ASP A 436 -8.32 -12.42 2.79
N LYS A 437 -7.14 -12.96 2.46
CA LYS A 437 -6.47 -14.00 3.26
C LYS A 437 -6.17 -13.55 4.70
N ILE A 438 -5.82 -12.27 4.87
CA ILE A 438 -5.62 -11.68 6.21
C ILE A 438 -6.97 -11.57 6.93
N ARG A 439 -8.04 -11.16 6.26
CA ARG A 439 -9.40 -11.12 6.82
C ARG A 439 -9.87 -12.51 7.25
N ASP A 440 -9.66 -13.52 6.42
CA ASP A 440 -9.96 -14.93 6.69
C ASP A 440 -9.21 -15.43 7.94
N MET A 441 -7.89 -15.18 8.04
CA MET A 441 -7.12 -15.48 9.24
C MET A 441 -7.75 -14.86 10.49
N PHE A 442 -8.16 -13.59 10.45
CA PHE A 442 -8.82 -12.92 11.58
C PHE A 442 -10.24 -13.43 11.89
N HIS A 443 -10.84 -14.26 11.02
CA HIS A 443 -12.08 -14.99 11.31
C HIS A 443 -11.83 -16.38 11.95
N HIS A 444 -10.70 -17.03 11.66
CA HIS A 444 -10.37 -18.36 12.21
C HIS A 444 -9.58 -18.32 13.54
N VAL A 445 -8.71 -17.32 13.73
CA VAL A 445 -7.81 -17.25 14.91
C VAL A 445 -8.46 -16.63 16.15
N ASN A 446 -7.74 -16.70 17.28
CA ASN A 446 -8.16 -16.17 18.58
C ASN A 446 -8.69 -14.71 18.50
N PRO A 447 -9.95 -14.43 18.89
CA PRO A 447 -10.55 -13.08 18.87
C PRO A 447 -9.82 -12.01 19.69
N GLY A 448 -8.89 -12.41 20.57
CA GLY A 448 -7.97 -11.50 21.23
C GLY A 448 -7.01 -10.79 20.27
N LEU A 449 -6.65 -11.41 19.14
CA LEU A 449 -5.82 -10.78 18.09
C LEU A 449 -6.54 -9.58 17.49
N SER A 450 -7.84 -9.73 17.22
CA SER A 450 -8.72 -8.70 16.65
C SER A 450 -8.86 -7.45 17.53
N ARG A 451 -8.53 -7.55 18.82
CA ARG A 451 -8.51 -6.40 19.75
C ARG A 451 -7.18 -5.64 19.75
N ARG A 452 -6.11 -6.22 19.20
CA ARG A 452 -4.74 -5.67 19.21
C ARG A 452 -4.27 -5.11 17.87
N PHE A 453 -5.02 -5.38 16.79
CA PHE A 453 -4.74 -4.93 15.41
C PHE A 453 -5.98 -4.26 14.78
N PRO A 454 -5.83 -3.16 14.03
CA PRO A 454 -6.96 -2.39 13.49
C PRO A 454 -7.51 -2.98 12.18
N ILE A 455 -8.25 -4.10 12.26
CA ILE A 455 -8.79 -4.84 11.08
C ILE A 455 -9.60 -3.94 10.14
N GLU A 456 -10.43 -3.05 10.69
CA GLU A 456 -11.28 -2.14 9.90
C GLU A 456 -10.50 -1.08 9.11
N ARG A 457 -9.23 -0.82 9.47
CA ARG A 457 -8.43 0.29 8.95
C ARG A 457 -6.98 -0.13 8.67
N PRO A 458 -6.75 -1.13 7.80
CA PRO A 458 -5.41 -1.52 7.42
C PRO A 458 -4.73 -0.42 6.58
N PHE A 459 -3.41 -0.40 6.59
CA PHE A 459 -2.62 0.36 5.63
C PHE A 459 -2.73 -0.36 4.29
N ARG A 460 -3.52 0.20 3.37
CA ARG A 460 -3.73 -0.30 2.01
C ARG A 460 -2.60 0.17 1.10
N PHE A 461 -1.96 -0.77 0.42
CA PHE A 461 -0.90 -0.55 -0.55
C PHE A 461 -1.45 -0.86 -1.95
N GLU A 462 -1.97 0.18 -2.59
CA GLU A 462 -2.57 0.11 -3.92
C GLU A 462 -1.51 -0.15 -5.01
N ASN A 463 -1.97 -0.67 -6.15
CA ASN A 463 -1.11 -0.84 -7.32
C ASN A 463 -0.72 0.53 -7.90
N PHE A 464 0.53 0.68 -8.34
CA PHE A 464 0.99 1.93 -8.94
C PHE A 464 0.38 2.13 -10.33
N THR A 465 -0.18 3.33 -10.56
CA THR A 465 -0.65 3.77 -11.88
C THR A 465 0.52 3.89 -12.86
N LEU A 466 0.22 3.87 -14.17
CA LEU A 466 1.23 3.99 -15.23
C LEU A 466 2.12 5.24 -15.11
N ASN A 467 1.57 6.36 -14.61
CA ASN A 467 2.34 7.57 -14.32
C ASN A 467 3.27 7.38 -13.11
N GLN A 468 2.77 6.79 -12.02
CA GLN A 468 3.58 6.50 -10.83
C GLN A 468 4.71 5.49 -11.13
N LEU A 469 4.50 4.52 -12.02
CA LEU A 469 5.56 3.62 -12.51
C LEU A 469 6.64 4.39 -13.30
N GLU A 470 6.24 5.37 -14.11
CA GLU A 470 7.17 6.27 -14.81
C GLU A 470 7.96 7.16 -13.83
N ASP A 471 7.31 7.71 -12.80
CA ASP A 471 7.96 8.50 -11.75
C ASP A 471 8.95 7.65 -10.92
N ILE A 472 8.58 6.41 -10.58
CA ILE A 472 9.47 5.46 -9.88
C ILE A 472 10.66 5.07 -10.77
N LEU A 473 10.46 4.90 -12.09
CA LEU A 473 11.56 4.67 -13.03
C LEU A 473 12.53 5.86 -13.04
N ARG A 474 11.99 7.09 -13.18
CA ARG A 474 12.78 8.33 -13.18
C ARG A 474 13.57 8.50 -11.87
N PHE A 475 12.93 8.24 -10.73
CA PHE A 475 13.58 8.29 -9.42
C PHE A 475 14.72 7.26 -9.30
N LYS A 476 14.46 5.99 -9.62
CA LYS A 476 15.48 4.92 -9.58
C LYS A 476 16.63 5.16 -10.57
N MET A 477 16.37 5.82 -11.70
CA MET A 477 17.42 6.26 -12.62
C MET A 477 18.27 7.38 -12.02
N GLN A 478 17.64 8.38 -11.38
CA GLN A 478 18.32 9.49 -10.72
C GLN A 478 19.18 9.04 -9.53
N GLU A 479 18.73 8.03 -8.75
CA GLU A 479 19.53 7.42 -7.66
C GLU A 479 20.81 6.71 -8.15
N GLN A 480 20.96 6.52 -9.47
CA GLN A 480 22.04 5.74 -10.09
C GLN A 480 22.75 6.53 -11.20
N ASP A 481 22.60 7.85 -11.23
CA ASP A 481 23.19 8.79 -12.21
C ASP A 481 22.92 8.41 -13.69
N LEU A 482 21.76 7.81 -13.95
CA LEU A 482 21.33 7.41 -15.30
C LEU A 482 20.39 8.43 -15.93
N VAL A 483 20.59 8.71 -17.22
CA VAL A 483 19.75 9.61 -18.02
C VAL A 483 18.99 8.79 -19.07
N ALA A 484 17.75 9.19 -19.42
CA ALA A 484 16.98 8.57 -20.50
C ALA A 484 16.54 9.61 -21.53
N THR A 485 16.58 9.22 -22.81
CA THR A 485 15.94 9.98 -23.88
C THR A 485 14.41 9.99 -23.72
N LYS A 486 13.73 11.01 -24.29
CA LYS A 486 12.26 11.06 -24.31
C LYS A 486 11.61 9.88 -25.04
N ALA A 487 12.34 9.24 -25.96
CA ALA A 487 11.91 8.00 -26.62
C ALA A 487 12.03 6.79 -25.67
N ALA A 488 13.14 6.66 -24.96
CA ALA A 488 13.35 5.59 -23.97
C ALA A 488 12.25 5.51 -22.92
N ILE A 489 11.83 6.66 -22.35
CA ILE A 489 10.76 6.67 -21.35
C ILE A 489 9.40 6.26 -21.95
N ARG A 490 9.10 6.63 -23.21
CA ARG A 490 7.90 6.12 -23.90
C ARG A 490 7.96 4.60 -24.05
N THR A 491 9.06 4.07 -24.57
CA THR A 491 9.24 2.61 -24.72
C THR A 491 9.14 1.87 -23.37
N ALA A 492 9.66 2.43 -22.28
CA ALA A 492 9.49 1.89 -20.93
C ALA A 492 8.01 1.91 -20.48
N ARG A 493 7.28 3.00 -20.76
CA ARG A 493 5.85 3.12 -20.51
C ARG A 493 5.04 2.08 -21.32
N ASP A 494 5.40 1.84 -22.57
CA ASP A 494 4.82 0.80 -23.41
C ASP A 494 5.10 -0.62 -22.86
N MET A 495 6.23 -0.82 -22.17
CA MET A 495 6.52 -2.07 -21.44
C MET A 495 5.66 -2.20 -20.18
N PHE A 496 5.46 -1.11 -19.42
CA PHE A 496 4.60 -1.12 -18.23
C PHE A 496 3.12 -1.35 -18.58
N GLU A 497 2.58 -0.76 -19.66
CA GLU A 497 1.21 -1.04 -20.11
C GLU A 497 1.05 -2.53 -20.50
N ARG A 498 2.04 -3.10 -21.22
CA ARG A 498 2.10 -4.55 -21.53
C ARG A 498 2.25 -5.43 -20.27
N ALA A 499 2.81 -4.91 -19.18
CA ALA A 499 3.01 -5.66 -17.94
C ALA A 499 1.78 -5.61 -17.01
N LEU A 500 1.06 -4.48 -16.97
CA LEU A 500 -0.21 -4.33 -16.24
C LEU A 500 -1.28 -5.33 -16.71
N MET A 501 -1.22 -5.76 -17.98
CA MET A 501 -2.10 -6.79 -18.55
C MET A 501 -1.71 -8.23 -18.19
N ARG A 502 -0.66 -8.46 -17.37
CA ARG A 502 -0.23 -9.80 -16.94
C ARG A 502 -0.82 -10.16 -15.56
N PRO A 503 -1.25 -11.41 -15.33
CA PRO A 503 -1.80 -11.83 -14.03
C PRO A 503 -0.78 -11.80 -12.88
N ASN A 504 0.53 -11.79 -13.19
CA ASN A 504 1.62 -11.79 -12.21
C ASN A 504 2.36 -10.44 -12.20
N PHE A 505 1.65 -9.31 -12.28
CA PHE A 505 2.25 -7.97 -12.24
C PHE A 505 2.85 -7.66 -10.86
N THR A 506 4.03 -7.03 -10.82
CA THR A 506 4.82 -6.86 -9.57
C THR A 506 5.12 -5.40 -9.21
N ASN A 507 4.31 -4.44 -9.67
CA ASN A 507 4.41 -3.02 -9.29
C ASN A 507 5.83 -2.45 -9.52
N ALA A 508 6.49 -1.90 -8.47
CA ALA A 508 7.83 -1.34 -8.61
C ALA A 508 8.92 -2.39 -8.90
N GLY A 509 8.62 -3.69 -8.76
CA GLY A 509 9.48 -4.79 -9.20
C GLY A 509 9.51 -4.96 -10.72
N GLU A 510 8.43 -4.62 -11.43
CA GLU A 510 8.45 -4.55 -12.89
C GLU A 510 9.34 -3.39 -13.36
N VAL A 511 9.36 -2.28 -12.61
CA VAL A 511 10.29 -1.15 -12.86
C VAL A 511 11.75 -1.58 -12.69
N ASP A 512 12.07 -2.41 -11.68
CA ASP A 512 13.41 -2.98 -11.53
C ASP A 512 13.77 -3.93 -12.68
N SER A 513 12.83 -4.80 -13.09
CA SER A 513 12.99 -5.72 -14.22
C SER A 513 13.25 -4.98 -15.54
N VAL A 514 12.47 -3.94 -15.82
CA VAL A 514 12.60 -3.11 -17.03
C VAL A 514 13.91 -2.30 -17.00
N LEU A 515 14.28 -1.70 -15.87
CA LEU A 515 15.53 -0.94 -15.74
C LEU A 515 16.78 -1.85 -15.78
N ALA A 516 16.72 -3.06 -15.23
CA ALA A 516 17.79 -4.06 -15.36
C ALA A 516 17.96 -4.53 -16.80
N THR A 517 16.85 -4.78 -17.50
CA THR A 517 16.85 -5.10 -18.94
C THR A 517 17.49 -3.97 -19.75
N ALA A 518 17.12 -2.71 -19.48
CA ALA A 518 17.67 -1.55 -20.16
C ALA A 518 19.19 -1.41 -19.94
N LYS A 519 19.69 -1.64 -18.73
CA LYS A 519 21.13 -1.64 -18.44
C LYS A 519 21.88 -2.72 -19.21
N MET A 520 21.37 -3.95 -19.23
CA MET A 520 22.01 -5.06 -19.95
C MET A 520 22.09 -4.81 -21.47
N ASN A 521 21.04 -4.21 -22.05
CA ASN A 521 21.03 -3.83 -23.46
C ASN A 521 21.96 -2.63 -23.73
N TYR A 522 22.03 -1.66 -22.82
CA TYR A 522 22.98 -0.54 -22.88
C TYR A 522 24.44 -1.01 -22.80
N GLU A 523 24.79 -1.90 -21.87
CA GLU A 523 26.11 -2.53 -21.80
C GLU A 523 26.46 -3.27 -23.10
N THR A 524 25.49 -4.00 -23.65
CA THR A 524 25.63 -4.67 -24.95
C THR A 524 25.88 -3.66 -26.08
N ARG A 525 25.14 -2.54 -26.12
CA ARG A 525 25.28 -1.46 -27.10
C ARG A 525 26.65 -0.77 -26.99
N GLN A 526 27.12 -0.46 -25.79
CA GLN A 526 28.42 0.16 -25.57
C GLN A 526 29.59 -0.81 -25.87
N SER A 527 29.43 -2.12 -25.64
CA SER A 527 30.45 -3.12 -26.00
C SER A 527 30.72 -3.22 -27.51
N GLN A 528 29.77 -2.74 -28.33
CA GLN A 528 29.84 -2.73 -29.80
C GLN A 528 30.21 -1.34 -30.36
N ALA A 529 30.39 -0.33 -29.52
CA ALA A 529 30.72 1.03 -29.93
C ALA A 529 32.22 1.20 -30.25
N PRO A 530 32.61 2.07 -31.22
CA PRO A 530 34.01 2.39 -31.48
C PRO A 530 34.67 3.07 -30.28
N ARG A 531 35.87 2.59 -29.89
CA ARG A 531 36.65 3.05 -28.71
C ARG A 531 37.15 4.51 -28.73
N GLU A 532 36.75 5.32 -29.71
CA GLU A 532 37.27 6.69 -29.90
C GLU A 532 36.47 7.78 -29.16
N ARG A 533 35.43 7.41 -28.41
CA ARG A 533 34.68 8.32 -27.53
C ARG A 533 34.34 7.63 -26.22
N GLU A 534 34.88 8.15 -25.12
CA GLU A 534 34.28 7.94 -23.80
C GLU A 534 32.96 8.73 -23.74
N PRO A 535 31.80 8.09 -23.50
CA PRO A 535 30.54 8.79 -23.33
C PRO A 535 30.49 9.41 -21.93
N LEU A 536 30.46 10.74 -21.85
CA LEU A 536 30.47 11.50 -20.60
C LEU A 536 29.18 11.34 -19.76
N ASP A 537 28.09 10.84 -20.35
CA ASP A 537 26.81 10.59 -19.69
C ASP A 537 26.28 9.18 -20.01
N SER A 538 25.74 8.47 -19.02
CA SER A 538 25.09 7.16 -19.22
C SER A 538 23.64 7.31 -19.72
N VAL A 539 23.50 7.62 -21.01
CA VAL A 539 22.20 7.90 -21.66
C VAL A 539 21.56 6.64 -22.26
N LEU A 540 20.44 6.23 -21.68
CA LEU A 540 19.58 5.16 -22.18
C LEU A 540 18.68 5.63 -23.34
N GLU A 541 18.59 4.77 -24.37
CA GLU A 541 17.81 4.95 -25.60
C GLU A 541 16.64 3.96 -25.69
N ALA A 542 15.69 4.22 -26.59
CA ALA A 542 14.52 3.34 -26.78
C ALA A 542 14.91 1.89 -27.12
N VAL A 543 16.00 1.71 -27.86
CA VAL A 543 16.58 0.39 -28.20
C VAL A 543 17.09 -0.37 -26.98
N ASP A 544 17.45 0.31 -25.89
CA ASP A 544 17.88 -0.35 -24.66
C ASP A 544 16.68 -0.94 -23.90
N PHE A 545 15.54 -0.23 -23.88
CA PHE A 545 14.32 -0.70 -23.21
C PHE A 545 13.61 -1.81 -24.02
N ASP A 546 13.31 -1.58 -25.30
CA ASP A 546 12.79 -2.59 -26.22
C ASP A 546 13.56 -2.46 -27.56
N PRO A 547 14.49 -3.39 -27.88
CA PRO A 547 15.27 -3.37 -29.13
C PRO A 547 14.45 -3.36 -30.42
N ASP A 548 13.13 -3.52 -30.29
CA ASP A 548 12.20 -3.91 -31.34
C ASP A 548 11.00 -2.92 -31.40
N PHE A 549 11.16 -1.71 -30.83
CA PHE A 549 10.14 -0.69 -30.54
C PHE A 549 9.39 -0.06 -31.73
N ASN A 550 9.78 -0.32 -32.99
CA ASN A 550 9.18 0.30 -34.18
C ASN A 550 8.32 -0.69 -34.98
N ARG A 551 7.07 -0.89 -34.54
CA ARG A 551 6.17 -1.96 -35.03
C ARG A 551 4.97 -1.35 -35.77
N GLY A 552 4.67 -1.70 -37.03
CA GLY A 552 5.46 -2.55 -37.94
C GLY A 552 4.82 -2.92 -39.28
N THR A 553 3.60 -2.48 -39.59
CA THR A 553 2.77 -3.00 -40.70
C THR A 553 2.63 -2.09 -41.92
N GLY A 554 3.03 -0.82 -41.82
CA GLY A 554 2.86 0.19 -42.88
C GLY A 554 1.56 1.00 -42.80
N LYS A 555 0.60 0.63 -41.95
CA LYS A 555 -0.67 1.36 -41.72
C LYS A 555 -0.43 2.85 -41.44
N THR A 556 0.44 3.14 -40.46
CA THR A 556 0.85 4.50 -40.06
C THR A 556 1.50 5.27 -41.20
N THR A 557 2.35 4.61 -42.00
CA THR A 557 3.00 5.23 -43.17
C THR A 557 1.98 5.58 -44.25
N THR A 558 0.98 4.72 -44.49
CA THR A 558 -0.13 5.04 -45.39
C THR A 558 -0.98 6.20 -44.87
N ALA A 559 -1.28 6.26 -43.57
CA ALA A 559 -1.96 7.42 -42.98
C ALA A 559 -1.19 8.74 -43.19
N GLN A 560 0.14 8.70 -43.04
CA GLN A 560 1.04 9.83 -43.32
C GLN A 560 1.06 10.22 -44.80
N HIS A 561 0.93 9.28 -45.74
CA HIS A 561 0.75 9.58 -47.15
C HIS A 561 -0.65 10.12 -47.48
N MET A 562 -1.71 9.60 -46.84
CA MET A 562 -3.08 10.09 -47.00
C MET A 562 -3.19 11.55 -46.53
N GLY A 563 -2.61 11.91 -45.38
CA GLY A 563 -2.58 13.30 -44.90
C GLY A 563 -1.98 14.27 -45.94
N LYS A 564 -0.88 13.88 -46.59
CA LYS A 564 -0.26 14.66 -47.68
C LYS A 564 -1.18 14.79 -48.90
N ILE A 565 -1.83 13.71 -49.30
CA ILE A 565 -2.76 13.69 -50.44
C ILE A 565 -3.95 14.63 -50.17
N PHE A 566 -4.68 14.42 -49.07
CA PHE A 566 -5.87 15.21 -48.75
C PHE A 566 -5.58 16.67 -48.42
N TYR A 567 -4.41 16.97 -47.85
CA TYR A 567 -3.91 18.36 -47.76
C TYR A 567 -3.65 18.98 -49.14
N SER A 568 -2.94 18.27 -50.04
CA SER A 568 -2.66 18.77 -51.39
C SER A 568 -3.91 18.93 -52.27
N MET A 569 -4.99 18.21 -51.95
CA MET A 569 -6.31 18.34 -52.56
C MET A 569 -7.20 19.42 -51.91
N GLY A 570 -6.76 20.06 -50.83
CA GLY A 570 -7.50 21.13 -50.13
C GLY A 570 -8.60 20.66 -49.18
N PHE A 571 -8.68 19.37 -48.85
CA PHE A 571 -9.66 18.81 -47.90
C PHE A 571 -9.22 18.91 -46.43
N LEU A 572 -7.92 19.10 -46.16
CA LEU A 572 -7.35 19.27 -44.83
C LEU A 572 -6.61 20.61 -44.73
N SER A 573 -6.49 21.16 -43.53
CA SER A 573 -5.71 22.39 -43.29
C SER A 573 -4.20 22.12 -43.18
N THR A 574 -3.79 20.85 -43.01
CA THR A 574 -2.38 20.45 -42.94
C THR A 574 -2.20 18.96 -43.27
N GLU A 575 -1.01 18.57 -43.72
CA GLU A 575 -0.61 17.17 -43.94
C GLU A 575 -0.37 16.36 -42.65
N LYS A 576 -0.43 16.99 -41.47
CA LYS A 576 -0.13 16.37 -40.18
C LYS A 576 -1.18 15.30 -39.80
N VAL A 577 -0.68 14.10 -39.50
CA VAL A 577 -1.43 13.04 -38.81
C VAL A 577 -1.33 13.24 -37.29
N ILE A 578 -2.42 12.93 -36.59
CA ILE A 578 -2.49 12.77 -35.14
C ILE A 578 -2.73 11.28 -34.88
N GLU A 579 -1.72 10.64 -34.32
CA GLU A 579 -1.73 9.22 -33.97
C GLU A 579 -2.18 9.08 -32.50
N CYS A 580 -3.16 8.21 -32.24
CA CYS A 580 -3.65 7.85 -30.91
C CYS A 580 -4.08 6.38 -30.89
N SER A 581 -4.21 5.79 -29.71
CA SER A 581 -4.76 4.44 -29.54
C SER A 581 -6.26 4.47 -29.23
N ALA A 582 -6.92 3.32 -29.28
CA ALA A 582 -8.22 3.14 -28.62
C ALA A 582 -8.16 3.49 -27.10
N THR A 583 -7.06 3.22 -26.40
CA THR A 583 -6.91 3.52 -24.96
C THR A 583 -6.75 5.02 -24.65
N ASP A 584 -6.44 5.87 -25.64
CA ASP A 584 -6.49 7.34 -25.49
C ASP A 584 -7.92 7.89 -25.38
N LEU A 585 -8.88 7.20 -26.01
CA LEU A 585 -10.31 7.57 -26.05
C LEU A 585 -11.06 7.13 -24.78
N LEU A 586 -10.74 5.95 -24.27
CA LEU A 586 -11.48 5.29 -23.18
C LEU A 586 -11.37 6.02 -21.83
N GLY A 587 -12.48 6.09 -21.09
CA GLY A 587 -12.50 6.54 -19.70
C GLY A 587 -11.82 5.53 -18.76
N GLN A 588 -11.34 6.00 -17.60
CA GLN A 588 -10.95 5.12 -16.48
C GLN A 588 -12.09 4.93 -15.48
N TYR A 589 -13.11 5.79 -15.55
CA TYR A 589 -14.29 5.85 -14.70
C TYR A 589 -15.50 6.24 -15.55
N VAL A 590 -16.71 5.90 -15.09
CA VAL A 590 -18.00 6.22 -15.77
C VAL A 590 -18.11 7.72 -16.04
N GLY A 591 -18.54 8.07 -17.25
CA GLY A 591 -18.71 9.47 -17.70
C GLY A 591 -17.43 10.18 -18.14
N GLN A 592 -16.26 9.52 -18.09
CA GLN A 592 -15.00 10.09 -18.61
C GLN A 592 -14.72 9.77 -20.08
N THR A 593 -15.38 8.77 -20.66
CA THR A 593 -15.06 8.29 -22.01
C THR A 593 -15.52 9.29 -23.06
N ALA A 594 -16.76 9.78 -22.95
CA ALA A 594 -17.30 10.81 -23.85
C ALA A 594 -16.42 12.08 -23.91
N PRO A 595 -16.08 12.78 -22.80
CA PRO A 595 -15.25 13.99 -22.87
C PRO A 595 -13.81 13.74 -23.36
N ARG A 596 -13.21 12.57 -23.07
CA ARG A 596 -11.89 12.20 -23.63
C ARG A 596 -11.97 11.98 -25.15
N THR A 597 -13.01 11.27 -25.59
CA THR A 597 -13.29 11.00 -27.02
C THR A 597 -13.57 12.30 -27.77
N GLN A 598 -14.46 13.16 -27.25
CA GLN A 598 -14.72 14.50 -27.80
C GLN A 598 -13.43 15.32 -27.94
N LYS A 599 -12.58 15.37 -26.90
CA LYS A 599 -11.32 16.11 -26.94
C LYS A 599 -10.39 15.59 -28.04
N LYS A 600 -10.23 14.27 -28.17
CA LYS A 600 -9.39 13.68 -29.23
C LYS A 600 -9.93 13.92 -30.64
N LEU A 601 -11.24 13.98 -30.80
CA LEU A 601 -11.90 14.29 -32.06
C LEU A 601 -11.81 15.79 -32.41
N GLN A 602 -11.90 16.68 -31.42
CA GLN A 602 -11.62 18.12 -31.58
C GLN A 602 -10.15 18.37 -31.94
N GLU A 603 -9.20 17.68 -31.30
CA GLU A 603 -7.77 17.70 -31.68
C GLU A 603 -7.57 17.26 -33.14
N GLY A 604 -8.43 16.39 -33.67
CA GLY A 604 -8.40 15.91 -35.06
C GLY A 604 -8.95 16.87 -36.13
N ILE A 605 -9.58 18.00 -35.77
CA ILE A 605 -10.15 18.93 -36.75
C ILE A 605 -9.03 19.56 -37.61
N GLY A 606 -9.16 19.49 -38.93
CA GLY A 606 -8.16 19.93 -39.91
C GLY A 606 -7.05 18.92 -40.20
N HIS A 607 -7.06 17.77 -39.51
CA HIS A 607 -6.01 16.75 -39.53
C HIS A 607 -6.51 15.39 -40.05
N VAL A 608 -5.57 14.45 -40.23
CA VAL A 608 -5.88 13.01 -40.19
C VAL A 608 -5.77 12.54 -38.74
N LEU A 609 -6.83 11.92 -38.20
CA LEU A 609 -6.81 11.23 -36.92
C LEU A 609 -6.67 9.72 -37.16
N PHE A 610 -5.54 9.14 -36.74
CA PHE A 610 -5.24 7.71 -36.89
C PHE A 610 -5.39 7.02 -35.53
N ILE A 611 -6.42 6.18 -35.39
CA ILE A 611 -6.74 5.42 -34.19
C ILE A 611 -6.23 3.99 -34.37
N ASP A 612 -5.11 3.64 -33.74
CA ASP A 612 -4.58 2.26 -33.78
C ASP A 612 -5.16 1.37 -32.67
N GLU A 613 -5.16 0.07 -32.96
CA GLU A 613 -5.86 -0.96 -32.18
C GLU A 613 -7.33 -0.63 -31.86
N ALA A 614 -8.03 -0.01 -32.82
CA ALA A 614 -9.43 0.43 -32.73
C ALA A 614 -10.41 -0.70 -32.34
N TYR A 615 -10.05 -1.95 -32.61
CA TYR A 615 -10.80 -3.13 -32.16
C TYR A 615 -10.89 -3.25 -30.62
N ARG A 616 -10.07 -2.57 -29.82
CA ARG A 616 -10.23 -2.54 -28.36
C ARG A 616 -11.53 -1.84 -27.90
N LEU A 617 -12.22 -1.13 -28.79
CA LEU A 617 -13.54 -0.51 -28.52
C LEU A 617 -14.70 -1.52 -28.55
N ILE A 618 -14.45 -2.79 -28.88
CA ILE A 618 -15.44 -3.88 -29.00
C ILE A 618 -16.07 -4.29 -27.67
N ASP A 619 -15.34 -4.16 -26.56
CA ASP A 619 -15.69 -4.75 -25.26
C ASP A 619 -15.81 -3.71 -24.14
N GLY A 620 -16.80 -3.92 -23.26
CA GLY A 620 -17.07 -3.07 -22.10
C GLY A 620 -17.91 -1.82 -22.39
N SER A 621 -18.58 -1.29 -21.37
CA SER A 621 -19.46 -0.11 -21.48
C SER A 621 -18.72 1.13 -22.00
N TYR A 622 -17.46 1.31 -21.62
CA TYR A 622 -16.61 2.40 -22.10
C TYR A 622 -16.29 2.30 -23.61
N GLY A 623 -16.20 1.09 -24.15
CA GLY A 623 -16.03 0.88 -25.60
C GLY A 623 -17.23 1.40 -26.38
N VAL A 624 -18.44 1.04 -25.92
CA VAL A 624 -19.71 1.54 -26.47
C VAL A 624 -19.81 3.07 -26.34
N GLU A 625 -19.53 3.63 -25.15
CA GLU A 625 -19.55 5.08 -24.89
C GLU A 625 -18.61 5.87 -25.85
N ALA A 626 -17.43 5.31 -26.16
CA ALA A 626 -16.49 5.89 -27.12
C ALA A 626 -16.98 5.79 -28.57
N VAL A 627 -17.58 4.67 -28.96
CA VAL A 627 -18.13 4.49 -30.32
C VAL A 627 -19.35 5.38 -30.54
N ASP A 628 -20.23 5.51 -29.56
CA ASP A 628 -21.42 6.36 -29.66
C ASP A 628 -21.05 7.85 -29.75
N GLU A 629 -20.04 8.33 -29.01
CA GLU A 629 -19.54 9.70 -29.18
C GLU A 629 -18.76 9.87 -30.50
N LEU A 630 -18.00 8.88 -30.96
CA LEU A 630 -17.34 8.91 -32.28
C LEU A 630 -18.39 9.07 -33.40
N VAL A 631 -19.47 8.29 -33.34
CA VAL A 631 -20.61 8.35 -34.26
C VAL A 631 -21.31 9.71 -34.17
N SER A 632 -21.62 10.17 -32.94
CA SER A 632 -22.23 11.48 -32.66
C SER A 632 -21.40 12.62 -33.24
N PHE A 633 -20.08 12.62 -33.00
CA PHE A 633 -19.17 13.67 -33.43
C PHE A 633 -19.01 13.74 -34.95
N LEU A 634 -18.82 12.59 -35.61
CA LEU A 634 -18.64 12.55 -37.07
C LEU A 634 -19.95 12.84 -37.84
N SER A 635 -21.10 12.60 -37.22
CA SER A 635 -22.42 12.92 -37.80
C SER A 635 -22.81 14.41 -37.70
N LYS A 636 -22.11 15.23 -36.89
CA LYS A 636 -22.41 16.66 -36.72
C LYS A 636 -22.04 17.44 -38.00
N PRO A 637 -22.97 18.17 -38.66
CA PRO A 637 -22.71 18.87 -39.92
C PRO A 637 -21.54 19.87 -39.89
N ALA A 638 -21.19 20.39 -38.71
CA ALA A 638 -20.03 21.28 -38.53
C ALA A 638 -18.66 20.59 -38.71
N ASN A 639 -18.62 19.26 -38.63
CA ASN A 639 -17.40 18.44 -38.68
C ASN A 639 -17.21 17.71 -40.02
N VAL A 640 -18.30 17.50 -40.77
CA VAL A 640 -18.29 16.82 -42.08
C VAL A 640 -17.32 17.50 -43.03
N GLY A 641 -16.40 16.72 -43.61
CA GLY A 641 -15.40 17.21 -44.56
C GLY A 641 -14.29 18.09 -43.97
N ARG A 642 -14.18 18.20 -42.64
CA ARG A 642 -13.12 18.99 -41.97
C ARG A 642 -11.99 18.16 -41.36
N MET A 643 -12.12 16.83 -41.33
CA MET A 643 -11.13 15.90 -40.81
C MET A 643 -11.26 14.55 -41.50
N ILE A 644 -10.25 13.70 -41.35
CA ILE A 644 -10.28 12.31 -41.83
C ILE A 644 -9.92 11.40 -40.67
N VAL A 645 -10.79 10.43 -40.34
CA VAL A 645 -10.50 9.41 -39.34
C VAL A 645 -10.09 8.11 -40.03
N ILE A 646 -9.07 7.44 -39.49
CA ILE A 646 -8.63 6.11 -39.93
C ILE A 646 -8.63 5.20 -38.71
N LEU A 647 -9.44 4.15 -38.74
CA LEU A 647 -9.43 3.07 -37.74
C LEU A 647 -8.48 1.96 -38.18
N ALA A 648 -7.59 1.52 -37.30
CA ALA A 648 -6.62 0.47 -37.58
C ALA A 648 -6.72 -0.69 -36.58
N GLY A 649 -6.61 -1.92 -37.12
CA GLY A 649 -6.62 -3.16 -36.36
C GLY A 649 -6.28 -4.37 -37.23
N LEU A 650 -6.56 -5.58 -36.72
CA LEU A 650 -6.57 -6.82 -37.53
C LEU A 650 -7.93 -6.97 -38.22
N MET A 651 -7.96 -7.58 -39.42
CA MET A 651 -9.17 -7.69 -40.25
C MET A 651 -10.35 -8.31 -39.48
N LYS A 652 -10.16 -9.50 -38.89
CA LYS A 652 -11.22 -10.20 -38.13
C LYS A 652 -11.82 -9.31 -37.05
N ASP A 653 -10.96 -8.64 -36.29
CA ASP A 653 -11.36 -7.90 -35.11
C ASP A 653 -12.02 -6.57 -35.52
N MET A 654 -11.55 -5.92 -36.59
CA MET A 654 -12.25 -4.77 -37.19
C MET A 654 -13.62 -5.16 -37.78
N HIS A 655 -13.74 -6.33 -38.41
CA HIS A 655 -15.03 -6.85 -38.86
C HIS A 655 -15.97 -7.17 -37.69
N GLU A 656 -15.44 -7.62 -36.55
CA GLU A 656 -16.22 -7.82 -35.32
C GLU A 656 -16.69 -6.49 -34.71
N LEU A 657 -15.85 -5.44 -34.70
CA LEU A 657 -16.25 -4.07 -34.31
C LEU A 657 -17.39 -3.54 -35.19
N MET A 658 -17.25 -3.65 -36.51
CA MET A 658 -18.25 -3.20 -37.49
C MET A 658 -19.55 -4.03 -37.44
N ALA A 659 -19.47 -5.30 -37.03
CA ALA A 659 -20.63 -6.15 -36.80
C ALA A 659 -21.36 -5.83 -35.48
N ARG A 660 -20.64 -5.52 -34.39
CA ARG A 660 -21.24 -5.09 -33.12
C ARG A 660 -21.82 -3.67 -33.18
N HIS A 661 -21.24 -2.78 -34.00
CA HIS A 661 -21.69 -1.39 -34.15
C HIS A 661 -22.03 -1.04 -35.63
N PRO A 662 -23.16 -1.49 -36.18
CA PRO A 662 -23.51 -1.30 -37.60
C PRO A 662 -23.55 0.15 -38.09
N VAL A 663 -23.77 1.12 -37.17
CA VAL A 663 -23.76 2.56 -37.51
C VAL A 663 -22.34 3.04 -37.86
N LEU A 664 -21.31 2.47 -37.24
CA LEU A 664 -19.91 2.76 -37.52
C LEU A 664 -19.54 2.38 -38.97
N SER A 665 -20.05 1.25 -39.45
CA SER A 665 -19.90 0.78 -40.83
C SER A 665 -20.44 1.77 -41.88
N GLY A 666 -21.44 2.60 -41.52
CA GLY A 666 -21.95 3.67 -42.37
C GLY A 666 -21.06 4.92 -42.45
N LEU A 667 -20.23 5.14 -41.43
CA LEU A 667 -19.26 6.25 -41.37
C LEU A 667 -17.88 5.87 -41.94
N PHE A 668 -17.56 4.57 -42.00
CA PHE A 668 -16.29 4.03 -42.50
C PHE A 668 -16.51 3.07 -43.69
N PRO A 669 -17.03 3.55 -44.85
CA PRO A 669 -17.34 2.70 -46.01
C PRO A 669 -16.11 2.20 -46.79
N GLU A 670 -14.94 2.79 -46.59
CA GLU A 670 -13.71 2.50 -47.34
C GLU A 670 -12.75 1.59 -46.55
N GLU A 671 -12.71 0.29 -46.84
CA GLU A 671 -11.79 -0.66 -46.18
C GLU A 671 -10.46 -0.84 -46.93
N ILE A 672 -9.37 -0.26 -46.42
CA ILE A 672 -8.01 -0.49 -46.95
C ILE A 672 -7.40 -1.74 -46.30
N THR A 673 -7.61 -2.91 -46.92
CA THR A 673 -6.98 -4.16 -46.46
C THR A 673 -5.49 -4.23 -46.82
N PHE A 674 -4.64 -4.31 -45.79
CA PHE A 674 -3.21 -4.59 -45.93
C PHE A 674 -2.94 -6.11 -45.97
N TYR A 675 -3.11 -6.71 -47.14
CA TYR A 675 -2.79 -8.12 -47.39
C TYR A 675 -1.29 -8.43 -47.18
N HIS A 676 -0.95 -9.71 -47.09
CA HIS A 676 0.44 -10.14 -47.18
C HIS A 676 1.05 -9.75 -48.53
N ILE A 677 2.27 -9.20 -48.49
CA ILE A 677 2.97 -8.73 -49.70
C ILE A 677 3.19 -9.94 -50.62
N PRO A 678 2.75 -9.90 -51.90
CA PRO A 678 2.90 -11.02 -52.82
C PRO A 678 4.35 -11.50 -52.95
N PRO A 679 4.62 -12.80 -53.21
CA PRO A 679 5.98 -13.32 -53.26
C PRO A 679 6.89 -12.64 -54.28
N ASP A 680 6.34 -12.17 -55.40
CA ASP A 680 7.07 -11.39 -56.41
C ASP A 680 7.41 -9.97 -55.91
N ASP A 681 6.51 -9.33 -55.15
CA ASP A 681 6.74 -8.01 -54.56
C ASP A 681 7.67 -8.06 -53.33
N CYS A 682 7.67 -9.18 -52.59
CA CYS A 682 8.69 -9.48 -51.58
C CYS A 682 10.09 -9.55 -52.20
N ILE A 683 10.22 -10.06 -53.42
CA ILE A 683 11.50 -10.07 -54.16
C ILE A 683 11.90 -8.66 -54.58
N ILE A 684 10.96 -7.85 -55.10
CA ILE A 684 11.21 -6.44 -55.45
C ILE A 684 11.63 -5.63 -54.21
N LEU A 685 10.97 -5.84 -53.07
CA LEU A 685 11.33 -5.19 -51.81
C LEU A 685 12.69 -5.67 -51.29
N LEU A 686 12.98 -6.97 -51.36
CA LEU A 686 14.29 -7.52 -50.99
C LEU A 686 15.41 -6.91 -51.85
N ASN A 687 15.24 -6.87 -53.16
CA ASN A 687 16.19 -6.27 -54.09
C ASN A 687 16.44 -4.79 -53.75
N ARG A 688 15.38 -3.99 -53.54
CA ARG A 688 15.49 -2.57 -53.16
C ARG A 688 16.19 -2.34 -51.82
N GLU A 689 15.92 -3.16 -50.81
CA GLU A 689 16.60 -3.04 -49.52
C GLU A 689 18.07 -3.53 -49.61
N LEU A 690 18.39 -4.50 -50.48
CA LEU A 690 19.77 -4.93 -50.74
C LEU A 690 20.58 -3.86 -51.51
N GLU A 691 19.99 -3.24 -52.55
CA GLU A 691 20.55 -2.07 -53.25
C GLU A 691 20.85 -0.95 -52.25
N ARG A 692 19.87 -0.61 -51.39
CA ARG A 692 20.00 0.41 -50.34
C ARG A 692 21.11 0.10 -49.32
N ASN A 693 21.38 -1.18 -49.05
CA ASN A 693 22.47 -1.62 -48.17
C ASN A 693 23.81 -1.82 -48.91
N GLY A 694 23.91 -1.42 -50.19
CA GLY A 694 25.17 -1.34 -50.93
C GLY A 694 25.55 -2.57 -51.77
N PHE A 695 24.59 -3.45 -52.08
CA PHE A 695 24.78 -4.60 -52.96
C PHE A 695 24.24 -4.28 -54.36
N TRP A 696 25.13 -3.98 -55.31
CA TRP A 696 24.76 -3.44 -56.63
C TRP A 696 25.06 -4.37 -57.82
N SER A 697 25.75 -5.50 -57.63
CA SER A 697 26.11 -6.42 -58.72
C SER A 697 25.64 -7.86 -58.49
N ASN A 698 25.42 -8.56 -59.60
CA ASN A 698 25.06 -9.99 -59.71
C ASN A 698 23.69 -10.46 -59.15
N GLN A 699 22.81 -9.56 -58.68
CA GLN A 699 21.42 -9.91 -58.33
C GLN A 699 20.45 -10.02 -59.53
N GLN A 700 20.96 -10.17 -60.77
CA GLN A 700 20.13 -10.35 -61.97
C GLN A 700 19.10 -11.48 -61.83
N PHE A 701 19.38 -12.53 -61.04
CA PHE A 701 18.45 -13.63 -60.79
C PHE A 701 17.24 -13.25 -59.91
N LEU A 702 17.27 -12.13 -59.19
CA LEU A 702 16.08 -11.59 -58.49
C LEU A 702 15.21 -10.74 -59.42
N THR A 703 15.74 -10.28 -60.56
CA THR A 703 14.97 -9.55 -61.58
C THR A 703 14.51 -10.44 -62.75
N ASP A 704 15.26 -11.50 -63.08
CA ASP A 704 14.91 -12.43 -64.15
C ASP A 704 13.88 -13.48 -63.68
N LYS A 705 12.62 -13.27 -64.06
CA LYS A 705 11.51 -14.19 -63.79
C LYS A 705 11.63 -15.57 -64.47
N ARG A 706 12.61 -15.79 -65.34
CA ARG A 706 12.93 -17.09 -65.96
C ARG A 706 13.99 -17.88 -65.19
N SER A 707 14.66 -17.28 -64.22
CA SER A 707 15.71 -17.93 -63.45
C SER A 707 15.14 -19.01 -62.51
N GLU A 708 15.78 -20.17 -62.48
CA GLU A 708 15.45 -21.22 -61.51
C GLU A 708 15.58 -20.71 -60.06
N ASN A 709 16.54 -19.80 -59.81
CA ASN A 709 16.79 -19.23 -58.49
C ASN A 709 15.73 -18.16 -58.13
N TYR A 710 15.18 -17.42 -59.10
CA TYR A 710 13.97 -16.60 -58.90
C TYR A 710 12.82 -17.48 -58.40
N HIS A 711 12.57 -18.60 -59.06
CA HIS A 711 11.52 -19.53 -58.66
C HIS A 711 11.76 -20.19 -57.28
N LYS A 712 13.01 -20.49 -56.90
CA LYS A 712 13.36 -20.97 -55.54
C LYS A 712 13.04 -19.92 -54.48
N VAL A 713 13.51 -18.68 -54.67
CA VAL A 713 13.23 -17.55 -53.77
C VAL A 713 11.72 -17.26 -53.68
N ARG A 714 11.02 -17.24 -54.81
CA ARG A 714 9.57 -17.04 -54.89
C ARG A 714 8.79 -18.12 -54.15
N ARG A 715 9.20 -19.40 -54.24
CA ARG A 715 8.60 -20.50 -53.47
C ARG A 715 8.81 -20.34 -51.97
N LEU A 716 9.97 -19.83 -51.54
CA LEU A 716 10.25 -19.57 -50.12
C LEU A 716 9.43 -18.39 -49.60
N PHE A 717 9.33 -17.28 -50.32
CA PHE A 717 8.41 -16.19 -49.96
C PHE A 717 6.93 -16.60 -49.99
N HIS A 718 6.52 -17.46 -50.92
CA HIS A 718 5.18 -18.04 -50.91
C HIS A 718 4.93 -18.94 -49.69
N THR A 719 5.95 -19.68 -49.23
CA THR A 719 5.90 -20.47 -47.99
C THR A 719 5.83 -19.58 -46.76
N LEU A 720 6.55 -18.44 -46.75
CA LEU A 720 6.51 -17.45 -45.67
C LEU A 720 5.16 -16.75 -45.58
N ALA A 721 4.62 -16.28 -46.72
CA ALA A 721 3.32 -15.62 -46.79
C ALA A 721 2.12 -16.51 -46.41
N ALA A 722 2.33 -17.83 -46.32
CA ALA A 722 1.34 -18.79 -45.82
C ALA A 722 1.45 -19.09 -44.31
N ILE A 723 2.40 -18.48 -43.58
CA ILE A 723 2.57 -18.67 -42.13
C ILE A 723 1.92 -17.48 -41.39
N PRO A 724 0.96 -17.70 -40.47
CA PRO A 724 0.26 -16.61 -39.77
C PRO A 724 1.15 -15.64 -38.97
N THR A 725 2.37 -16.05 -38.62
CA THR A 725 3.35 -15.21 -37.91
C THR A 725 4.24 -14.36 -38.84
N TRP A 726 3.95 -14.30 -40.14
CA TRP A 726 4.71 -13.53 -41.14
C TRP A 726 4.43 -12.02 -41.07
N SER A 727 5.47 -11.21 -40.88
CA SER A 727 5.38 -9.75 -40.69
C SER A 727 5.74 -8.92 -41.94
N ASN A 728 5.54 -9.48 -43.13
CA ASN A 728 5.65 -8.78 -44.42
C ASN A 728 6.99 -8.01 -44.56
N ALA A 729 6.94 -6.70 -44.84
CA ALA A 729 8.11 -5.86 -45.07
C ALA A 729 9.13 -5.85 -43.92
N ARG A 730 8.69 -6.11 -42.68
CA ARG A 730 9.56 -6.19 -41.51
C ARG A 730 10.45 -7.42 -41.55
N ASP A 731 9.89 -8.58 -41.92
CA ASP A 731 10.69 -9.79 -42.12
C ASP A 731 11.61 -9.66 -43.33
N VAL A 732 11.17 -9.05 -44.45
CA VAL A 732 12.05 -8.79 -45.61
C VAL A 732 13.26 -7.92 -45.23
N LYS A 733 13.06 -6.87 -44.41
CA LYS A 733 14.17 -6.06 -43.85
C LYS A 733 15.05 -6.83 -42.86
N THR A 734 14.47 -7.73 -42.07
CA THR A 734 15.21 -8.57 -41.12
C THR A 734 16.08 -9.59 -41.86
N LEU A 735 15.53 -10.20 -42.90
CA LEU A 735 16.19 -11.10 -43.84
C LEU A 735 17.35 -10.40 -44.57
N THR A 736 17.14 -9.17 -45.05
CA THR A 736 18.19 -8.32 -45.65
C THR A 736 19.37 -8.13 -44.69
N ARG A 737 19.09 -7.86 -43.40
CA ARG A 737 20.12 -7.70 -42.37
C ARG A 737 20.84 -9.02 -42.04
N GLN A 738 20.14 -10.15 -42.05
CA GLN A 738 20.74 -11.48 -41.88
C GLN A 738 21.68 -11.85 -43.04
N MET A 739 21.30 -11.53 -44.28
CA MET A 739 22.16 -11.71 -45.46
C MET A 739 23.41 -10.83 -45.38
N LEU A 740 23.29 -9.56 -44.96
CA LEU A 740 24.42 -8.67 -44.72
C LEU A 740 25.39 -9.21 -43.65
N GLY A 741 24.86 -9.68 -42.51
CA GLY A 741 25.67 -10.28 -41.44
C GLY A 741 26.49 -11.47 -41.95
N ARG A 742 25.83 -12.47 -42.53
CA ARG A 742 26.51 -13.67 -43.07
C ARG A 742 27.49 -13.35 -44.20
N PHE A 743 27.21 -12.35 -45.03
CA PHE A 743 28.14 -11.91 -46.07
C PHE A 743 29.45 -11.33 -45.50
N LEU A 744 29.36 -10.59 -44.38
CA LEU A 744 30.51 -10.07 -43.65
C LEU A 744 31.27 -11.17 -42.87
N GLU A 745 30.56 -12.16 -42.35
CA GLU A 745 31.16 -13.35 -41.69
C GLU A 745 31.92 -14.24 -42.68
N THR A 746 31.45 -14.34 -43.93
CA THR A 746 32.00 -15.27 -44.94
C THR A 746 33.17 -14.68 -45.73
N ASN A 747 33.24 -13.35 -45.91
CA ASN A 747 34.27 -12.70 -46.72
C ASN A 747 35.29 -11.94 -45.86
N GLN A 748 36.54 -12.40 -45.83
CA GLN A 748 37.65 -11.63 -45.25
C GLN A 748 37.87 -10.31 -46.02
N PRO A 749 38.38 -9.25 -45.37
CA PRO A 749 38.40 -7.88 -45.92
C PRO A 749 39.50 -7.62 -46.97
N ALA A 750 39.76 -8.55 -47.88
CA ALA A 750 40.77 -8.44 -48.91
C ALA A 750 40.28 -8.95 -50.29
N ALA A 751 40.44 -8.09 -51.31
CA ALA A 751 40.39 -8.41 -52.75
C ALA A 751 39.04 -8.92 -53.35
N SER A 752 38.05 -8.03 -53.47
CA SER A 752 37.22 -7.90 -54.70
C SER A 752 36.42 -6.58 -54.71
N PRO A 753 36.25 -5.92 -55.87
CA PRO A 753 35.48 -4.66 -55.96
C PRO A 753 33.96 -4.88 -56.06
N GLU A 754 33.50 -6.10 -56.34
CA GLU A 754 32.07 -6.42 -56.48
C GLU A 754 31.48 -7.01 -55.19
N ARG A 755 30.58 -6.26 -54.54
CA ARG A 755 29.75 -6.77 -53.43
C ARG A 755 28.58 -7.59 -53.98
N ALA A 756 28.88 -8.80 -54.42
CA ALA A 756 27.92 -9.74 -54.98
C ALA A 756 27.43 -10.74 -53.92
N LEU A 757 26.12 -10.78 -53.67
CA LEU A 757 25.48 -11.83 -52.88
C LEU A 757 25.18 -13.05 -53.76
N THR A 758 25.58 -14.24 -53.32
CA THR A 758 25.27 -15.49 -54.03
C THR A 758 23.81 -15.88 -53.85
N ALA A 759 23.23 -16.51 -54.88
CA ALA A 759 21.85 -16.99 -54.83
C ALA A 759 21.64 -18.02 -53.71
N ASP A 760 22.62 -18.88 -53.45
CA ASP A 760 22.55 -19.90 -52.41
C ASP A 760 22.48 -19.30 -50.99
N LEU A 761 23.28 -18.26 -50.69
CA LEU A 761 23.20 -17.56 -49.39
C LEU A 761 21.83 -16.90 -49.20
N ILE A 762 21.28 -16.29 -50.25
CA ILE A 762 19.95 -15.68 -50.24
C ILE A 762 18.87 -16.74 -49.97
N ILE A 763 18.95 -17.88 -50.66
CA ILE A 763 18.05 -19.03 -50.50
C ILE A 763 18.20 -19.69 -49.11
N GLU A 764 19.40 -19.74 -48.54
CA GLU A 764 19.66 -20.32 -47.23
C GLU A 764 19.09 -19.46 -46.10
N CYS A 765 19.30 -18.13 -46.14
CA CYS A 765 18.70 -17.20 -45.18
C CYS A 765 17.15 -17.30 -45.19
N LEU A 766 16.55 -17.42 -46.38
CA LEU A 766 15.12 -17.63 -46.55
C LEU A 766 14.64 -18.97 -45.97
N LYS A 767 15.38 -20.08 -46.20
CA LYS A 767 15.08 -21.38 -45.57
C LYS A 767 15.14 -21.31 -44.04
N HIS A 768 16.17 -20.66 -43.50
CA HIS A 768 16.33 -20.49 -42.06
C HIS A 768 15.18 -19.70 -41.44
N MET A 769 14.73 -18.61 -42.11
CA MET A 769 13.56 -17.84 -41.69
C MET A 769 12.25 -18.65 -41.78
N VAL A 770 12.07 -19.50 -42.80
CA VAL A 770 10.91 -20.42 -42.89
C VAL A 770 10.89 -21.39 -41.70
N ILE A 771 12.03 -21.97 -41.33
CA ILE A 771 12.15 -22.89 -40.19
C ILE A 771 11.82 -22.15 -38.89
N GLN A 772 12.51 -21.03 -38.61
CA GLN A 772 12.29 -20.21 -37.41
C GLN A 772 10.84 -19.74 -37.23
N ARG A 773 10.13 -19.43 -38.32
CA ARG A 773 8.71 -19.03 -38.30
C ARG A 773 7.75 -20.20 -38.11
N LYS A 774 8.12 -21.42 -38.53
CA LYS A 774 7.35 -22.66 -38.27
C LYS A 774 7.52 -23.18 -36.85
N ASP A 775 8.75 -23.21 -36.33
CA ASP A 775 9.03 -23.72 -34.97
C ASP A 775 8.27 -22.90 -33.92
N ARG A 776 8.25 -21.56 -34.09
CA ARG A 776 7.45 -20.64 -33.26
C ARG A 776 5.95 -20.91 -33.29
N LEU A 777 5.42 -21.46 -34.39
CA LEU A 777 3.99 -21.83 -34.48
C LEU A 777 3.69 -23.04 -33.59
N VAL A 778 4.62 -24.01 -33.55
CA VAL A 778 4.52 -25.20 -32.69
C VAL A 778 4.62 -24.82 -31.21
N THR A 779 5.52 -23.91 -30.84
CA THR A 779 5.65 -23.42 -29.45
C THR A 779 4.39 -22.70 -28.93
N LEU A 780 3.55 -22.17 -29.82
CA LEU A 780 2.30 -21.46 -29.50
C LEU A 780 1.06 -22.37 -29.47
N GLY A 781 1.21 -23.69 -29.62
CA GLY A 781 0.11 -24.66 -29.48
C GLY A 781 -0.92 -24.70 -30.61
N LEU A 782 -0.72 -23.90 -31.68
CA LEU A 782 -1.64 -23.82 -32.82
C LEU A 782 -1.42 -24.98 -33.81
N ASN A 783 -1.93 -26.16 -33.46
CA ASN A 783 -1.96 -27.31 -34.36
C ASN A 783 -2.88 -27.06 -35.57
N GLY A 784 -2.37 -27.34 -36.77
CA GLY A 784 -3.08 -27.05 -38.01
C GLY A 784 -4.23 -28.02 -38.31
N ASN A 785 -5.46 -27.61 -38.01
CA ASN A 785 -6.66 -28.18 -38.62
C ASN A 785 -7.79 -27.13 -38.70
N GLY A 786 -7.65 -26.22 -39.67
CA GLY A 786 -8.62 -25.18 -40.00
C GLY A 786 -8.60 -24.91 -41.51
N TYR A 787 -9.77 -24.68 -42.11
CA TYR A 787 -9.91 -24.62 -43.56
C TYR A 787 -9.11 -23.46 -44.18
N LEU A 788 -8.25 -23.78 -45.16
CA LEU A 788 -7.70 -22.79 -46.08
C LEU A 788 -8.80 -22.35 -47.06
N PRO A 789 -9.12 -21.05 -47.17
CA PRO A 789 -9.97 -20.57 -48.25
C PRO A 789 -9.23 -20.76 -49.59
N GLN A 790 -9.87 -21.46 -50.53
CA GLN A 790 -9.31 -21.63 -51.87
C GLN A 790 -9.35 -20.29 -52.61
N GLN A 791 -8.25 -19.91 -53.26
CA GLN A 791 -8.26 -18.78 -54.18
C GLN A 791 -9.15 -19.12 -55.40
N PRO A 792 -10.10 -18.26 -55.81
CA PRO A 792 -10.81 -18.46 -57.06
C PRO A 792 -9.83 -18.39 -58.24
N SER A 793 -9.94 -19.32 -59.17
CA SER A 793 -9.04 -19.42 -60.32
C SER A 793 -9.34 -18.34 -61.36
N LEU A 794 -8.28 -17.69 -61.86
CA LEU A 794 -8.36 -16.72 -62.96
C LEU A 794 -8.71 -17.44 -64.29
N GLY A 795 -10.00 -17.43 -64.63
CA GLY A 795 -10.47 -17.82 -65.96
C GLY A 795 -10.20 -16.72 -66.99
N ILE A 796 -9.49 -17.07 -68.07
CA ILE A 796 -9.23 -16.17 -69.21
C ILE A 796 -10.38 -16.33 -70.23
N GLY A 797 -11.07 -15.25 -70.61
CA GLY A 797 -12.16 -15.36 -71.60
C GLY A 797 -12.90 -14.07 -72.01
N ASN A 798 -12.24 -13.23 -72.82
CA ASN A 798 -12.82 -12.30 -73.81
C ASN A 798 -13.74 -11.11 -73.39
N SER A 799 -13.41 -9.95 -74.01
CA SER A 799 -14.26 -8.84 -74.54
C SER A 799 -15.78 -8.79 -74.27
N ASP A 800 -16.45 -7.63 -74.16
CA ASP A 800 -16.17 -6.35 -74.85
C ASP A 800 -16.88 -5.14 -74.19
N ARG A 801 -16.38 -3.91 -74.44
CA ARG A 801 -17.02 -2.55 -74.25
C ARG A 801 -17.61 -2.10 -72.89
N GLY A 802 -17.43 -0.80 -72.62
CA GLY A 802 -18.44 0.03 -71.93
C GLY A 802 -17.93 0.92 -70.80
N MET A 803 -17.62 2.20 -71.09
CA MET A 803 -17.67 3.26 -70.09
C MET A 803 -19.08 3.84 -70.07
N GLU A 804 -19.67 4.09 -68.89
CA GLU A 804 -20.35 5.37 -68.59
C GLU A 804 -20.71 5.53 -67.11
N ASN A 805 -20.85 6.79 -66.72
CA ASN A 805 -21.25 7.35 -65.42
C ASN A 805 -21.89 8.73 -65.81
N PRO A 806 -22.87 9.35 -65.12
CA PRO A 806 -23.12 9.19 -63.68
C PRO A 806 -24.58 9.40 -63.17
N GLN A 807 -24.68 9.42 -61.81
CA GLN A 807 -25.58 10.26 -60.98
C GLN A 807 -27.11 10.01 -60.86
N LEU A 808 -27.55 10.19 -59.60
CA LEU A 808 -28.82 10.77 -59.12
C LEU A 808 -30.17 10.14 -59.54
N MET A 809 -30.92 9.66 -58.53
CA MET A 809 -32.21 10.26 -58.13
C MET A 809 -32.74 9.71 -56.78
N ARG A 810 -32.86 10.63 -55.81
CA ARG A 810 -33.91 10.79 -54.76
C ARG A 810 -34.54 9.58 -54.05
N TYR A 811 -34.49 9.64 -52.71
CA TYR A 811 -35.48 9.03 -51.81
C TYR A 811 -36.86 9.72 -51.88
N ALA A 812 -37.91 8.95 -51.59
CA ALA A 812 -39.19 9.41 -51.03
C ALA A 812 -39.65 8.36 -49.97
N PRO A 813 -40.41 8.75 -48.91
CA PRO A 813 -40.55 7.91 -47.71
C PRO A 813 -41.95 7.22 -47.65
N PRO A 814 -42.52 6.75 -46.51
CA PRO A 814 -43.09 5.40 -46.44
C PRO A 814 -44.62 5.34 -46.43
N SER A 815 -45.17 4.12 -46.46
CA SER A 815 -46.60 3.85 -46.23
C SER A 815 -46.80 2.58 -45.39
N GLU A 816 -47.87 2.55 -44.59
CA GLU A 816 -47.99 1.67 -43.42
C GLU A 816 -48.76 0.35 -43.64
N THR A 817 -48.68 -0.53 -42.63
CA THR A 817 -49.65 -1.59 -42.24
C THR A 817 -50.03 -2.71 -43.23
N ALA A 818 -49.82 -3.96 -42.77
CA ALA A 818 -50.85 -5.01 -42.78
C ALA A 818 -50.55 -6.10 -41.72
N PHE A 819 -51.58 -6.59 -41.03
CA PHE A 819 -51.50 -7.78 -40.16
C PHE A 819 -51.71 -9.06 -40.98
N CYS A 820 -51.11 -10.19 -40.55
CA CYS A 820 -51.85 -11.43 -40.26
C CYS A 820 -50.96 -12.59 -39.75
N THR A 821 -51.52 -13.39 -38.84
CA THR A 821 -51.02 -14.66 -38.30
C THR A 821 -52.16 -15.70 -38.37
N PRO A 822 -51.99 -16.96 -37.92
CA PRO A 822 -50.91 -17.92 -38.14
C PRO A 822 -51.44 -19.24 -38.78
N GLY A 823 -50.56 -20.20 -39.12
CA GLY A 823 -50.99 -21.53 -39.59
C GLY A 823 -49.89 -22.59 -39.50
N ALA A 824 -50.10 -23.63 -38.70
CA ALA A 824 -49.10 -24.65 -38.38
C ALA A 824 -49.01 -25.80 -39.40
N GLN A 825 -47.87 -26.49 -39.45
CA GLN A 825 -47.83 -27.96 -39.49
C GLN A 825 -46.51 -28.57 -39.00
N ASN A 826 -46.64 -29.75 -38.39
CA ASN A 826 -45.60 -30.55 -37.73
C ASN A 826 -44.56 -31.09 -38.77
N ASN A 827 -43.38 -31.64 -38.41
CA ASN A 827 -43.21 -32.79 -37.51
C ASN A 827 -41.71 -33.08 -37.17
N CYS A 828 -41.48 -33.71 -36.01
CA CYS A 828 -40.53 -34.79 -35.66
C CYS A 828 -39.09 -34.89 -36.25
N ALA A 829 -38.07 -35.39 -35.53
CA ALA A 829 -37.92 -35.78 -34.11
C ALA A 829 -36.45 -36.22 -33.81
N VAL A 830 -36.24 -36.78 -32.60
CA VAL A 830 -35.15 -37.68 -32.12
C VAL A 830 -34.11 -37.06 -31.19
N ASP A 831 -34.42 -37.15 -29.88
CA ASP A 831 -33.68 -37.77 -28.76
C ASP A 831 -32.21 -37.35 -28.47
N SER A 832 -31.70 -37.38 -27.21
CA SER A 832 -32.19 -38.06 -26.00
C SER A 832 -31.85 -37.33 -24.68
N ASP A 833 -32.68 -37.57 -23.66
CA ASP A 833 -32.43 -37.80 -22.20
C ASP A 833 -31.31 -37.03 -21.44
N VAL A 834 -31.46 -36.68 -20.14
CA VAL A 834 -32.15 -37.38 -19.04
C VAL A 834 -32.88 -36.37 -18.11
N ALA A 835 -34.01 -36.78 -17.51
CA ALA A 835 -34.78 -35.99 -16.53
C ALA A 835 -34.12 -35.94 -15.12
N VAL A 836 -34.68 -35.27 -14.11
CA VAL A 836 -35.80 -35.74 -13.28
C VAL A 836 -36.31 -34.59 -12.38
N GLN A 837 -37.63 -34.31 -12.45
CA GLN A 837 -38.64 -34.11 -11.38
C GLN A 837 -38.24 -33.41 -10.05
N THR A 838 -39.06 -32.64 -9.31
CA THR A 838 -40.47 -32.16 -9.36
C THR A 838 -40.57 -31.04 -8.28
N GLY A 839 -41.49 -30.07 -8.26
CA GLY A 839 -42.78 -29.93 -8.92
C GLY A 839 -43.94 -30.22 -7.95
N TYR A 840 -44.65 -29.18 -7.46
CA TYR A 840 -46.05 -29.24 -6.99
C TYR A 840 -46.67 -27.82 -6.88
N GLU A 841 -47.99 -27.72 -6.82
CA GLU A 841 -48.76 -26.54 -7.26
C GLU A 841 -49.74 -25.97 -6.21
N GLY A 842 -50.10 -24.69 -6.38
CA GLY A 842 -51.46 -24.17 -6.10
C GLY A 842 -51.80 -23.71 -4.66
N ASN A 843 -52.93 -23.02 -4.42
CA ASN A 843 -53.88 -22.36 -5.35
C ASN A 843 -54.80 -21.37 -4.57
N LEU A 844 -55.55 -20.50 -5.27
CA LEU A 844 -56.70 -19.67 -4.81
C LEU A 844 -56.37 -18.48 -3.85
N GLY A 845 -57.07 -17.33 -3.86
CA GLY A 845 -58.07 -16.79 -4.79
C GLY A 845 -58.94 -15.64 -4.20
N GLN A 846 -59.64 -14.87 -5.06
CA GLN A 846 -60.74 -13.89 -4.76
C GLN A 846 -60.35 -12.52 -4.12
N THR A 847 -60.99 -11.34 -4.36
CA THR A 847 -62.12 -10.93 -5.27
C THR A 847 -62.28 -9.38 -5.47
N ASN A 848 -62.53 -8.96 -6.73
CA ASN A 848 -63.57 -8.03 -7.28
C ASN A 848 -63.68 -6.48 -7.05
N TYR A 849 -64.39 -5.87 -8.04
CA TYR A 849 -64.92 -4.50 -8.26
C TYR A 849 -63.87 -3.42 -8.68
N GLN A 850 -63.94 -2.74 -9.85
CA GLN A 850 -64.98 -1.90 -10.53
C GLN A 850 -65.19 -0.51 -9.85
N ALA A 851 -65.45 0.64 -10.51
CA ALA A 851 -65.32 1.16 -11.91
C ALA A 851 -65.69 2.71 -11.86
N GLU A 852 -65.77 3.60 -12.87
CA GLU A 852 -65.58 3.66 -14.34
C GLU A 852 -65.57 5.14 -14.84
N ILE A 853 -65.41 5.41 -16.16
CA ILE A 853 -65.83 6.65 -16.92
C ILE A 853 -65.05 7.98 -16.64
N SER A 854 -65.06 9.06 -17.48
CA SER A 854 -64.84 9.28 -18.94
C SER A 854 -64.99 10.80 -19.30
N THR A 855 -64.39 11.30 -20.41
CA THR A 855 -64.72 12.55 -21.18
C THR A 855 -64.63 13.95 -20.48
N THR A 856 -64.53 15.16 -21.09
CA THR A 856 -64.05 15.74 -22.41
C THR A 856 -64.05 17.30 -22.36
N TYR A 857 -63.37 17.97 -23.32
CA TYR A 857 -63.65 19.32 -23.93
C TYR A 857 -63.40 20.67 -23.19
N ASP A 858 -62.32 21.38 -23.62
CA ASP A 858 -62.31 22.61 -24.48
C ASP A 858 -62.37 24.09 -23.97
N THR A 859 -61.79 24.98 -24.81
CA THR A 859 -62.02 26.44 -25.05
C THR A 859 -61.52 27.61 -24.15
N THR A 860 -60.39 28.22 -24.60
CA THR A 860 -60.15 29.67 -24.93
C THR A 860 -60.46 30.87 -24.01
N ALA A 861 -59.43 31.73 -23.78
CA ALA A 861 -59.36 33.20 -24.04
C ALA A 861 -57.89 33.71 -23.79
N HIS A 862 -57.22 34.64 -24.49
CA HIS A 862 -57.50 36.00 -25.01
C HIS A 862 -57.66 37.08 -23.89
N LEU A 863 -57.07 38.30 -23.93
CA LEU A 863 -56.15 39.00 -24.87
C LEU A 863 -55.63 40.32 -24.21
N GLN A 864 -54.47 40.88 -24.59
CA GLN A 864 -54.12 42.34 -24.75
C GLN A 864 -52.64 42.71 -24.45
N THR A 865 -52.24 43.98 -24.73
CA THR A 865 -50.90 44.39 -25.20
C THR A 865 -50.50 45.84 -24.81
N THR A 866 -49.26 46.24 -25.19
CA THR A 866 -48.64 47.61 -25.12
C THR A 866 -48.08 48.02 -23.73
N SER A 867 -47.04 48.85 -23.58
CA SER A 867 -46.28 49.74 -24.51
C SER A 867 -44.80 49.93 -24.08
N GLY A 868 -43.93 50.45 -24.97
CA GLY A 868 -42.52 50.84 -24.69
C GLY A 868 -42.37 52.25 -24.08
N PRO A 869 -41.14 52.80 -23.90
CA PRO A 869 -40.21 53.06 -25.01
C PRO A 869 -38.71 52.78 -24.74
N ASP A 870 -37.87 53.08 -25.73
CA ASP A 870 -36.43 52.76 -25.81
C ASP A 870 -35.48 53.76 -25.10
N PHE A 871 -34.31 53.28 -24.64
CA PHE A 871 -33.02 53.98 -24.79
C PHE A 871 -31.84 53.00 -24.56
N ASP A 872 -30.78 53.09 -25.37
CA ASP A 872 -29.66 52.12 -25.36
C ASP A 872 -28.67 52.26 -24.19
N GLY A 873 -28.16 51.12 -23.71
CA GLY A 873 -27.03 51.01 -22.77
C GLY A 873 -26.63 49.56 -22.55
N GLU A 874 -25.40 49.17 -22.92
CA GLU A 874 -24.94 47.77 -22.89
C GLU A 874 -24.61 47.30 -21.47
N GLN A 875 -25.31 46.27 -20.98
CA GLN A 875 -24.88 45.42 -19.88
C GLN A 875 -25.59 44.04 -19.95
N GLU A 876 -24.82 42.96 -19.92
CA GLU A 876 -25.34 41.59 -19.87
C GLU A 876 -25.52 41.17 -18.39
N ASP A 877 -26.75 41.26 -17.88
CA ASP A 877 -27.14 40.61 -16.61
C ASP A 877 -27.59 39.16 -16.91
N ASP A 878 -26.80 38.19 -16.43
CA ASP A 878 -27.10 36.75 -16.56
C ASP A 878 -27.69 36.22 -15.25
N SER A 879 -29.03 36.26 -15.15
CA SER A 879 -29.77 35.77 -13.98
C SER A 879 -31.09 35.08 -14.36
N THR A 880 -30.99 33.84 -14.84
CA THR A 880 -32.16 32.93 -14.88
C THR A 880 -32.38 32.32 -13.49
N ASP A 881 -33.25 32.93 -12.69
CA ASP A 881 -33.76 32.32 -11.45
C ASP A 881 -34.56 31.04 -11.77
N GLU A 882 -33.95 29.88 -11.58
CA GLU A 882 -34.70 28.61 -11.55
C GLU A 882 -35.52 28.54 -10.25
N ALA A 883 -36.79 28.89 -10.34
CA ALA A 883 -37.72 28.84 -9.22
C ALA A 883 -37.87 27.40 -8.68
N LEU A 884 -37.21 27.13 -7.55
CA LEU A 884 -37.12 25.82 -6.91
C LEU A 884 -38.49 25.17 -6.67
N PHE A 885 -38.76 24.13 -7.46
CA PHE A 885 -39.95 23.29 -7.30
C PHE A 885 -39.81 22.40 -6.06
N ARG A 886 -40.84 22.44 -5.20
CA ARG A 886 -40.97 21.50 -4.07
C ARG A 886 -41.59 20.20 -4.57
N GLU A 887 -40.90 19.09 -4.36
CA GLU A 887 -41.42 17.76 -4.69
C GLU A 887 -42.61 17.35 -3.79
N ASP A 888 -43.59 16.66 -4.38
CA ASP A 888 -44.74 16.12 -3.66
C ASP A 888 -44.29 15.07 -2.62
N GLY A 889 -44.59 15.34 -1.35
CA GLY A 889 -44.23 14.50 -0.21
C GLY A 889 -43.21 15.10 0.75
N VAL A 890 -42.48 16.15 0.35
CA VAL A 890 -41.56 16.87 1.27
C VAL A 890 -42.36 17.63 2.33
N PRO A 891 -42.13 17.43 3.65
CA PRO A 891 -42.86 18.16 4.70
C PRO A 891 -42.50 19.66 4.79
N ASP A 892 -43.45 20.49 5.23
CA ASP A 892 -43.30 21.96 5.36
C ASP A 892 -42.09 22.41 6.19
N ILE A 893 -41.71 21.62 7.20
CA ILE A 893 -40.57 21.90 8.09
C ILE A 893 -39.26 21.67 7.34
N VAL A 894 -39.12 20.51 6.69
CA VAL A 894 -37.91 20.14 5.93
C VAL A 894 -37.67 21.12 4.77
N TRP A 895 -38.74 21.52 4.05
CA TRP A 895 -38.62 22.51 2.98
C TRP A 895 -38.14 23.88 3.50
N ARG A 896 -38.55 24.26 4.71
CA ARG A 896 -38.13 25.53 5.33
C ARG A 896 -36.70 25.49 5.86
N GLU A 897 -36.27 24.36 6.41
CA GLU A 897 -34.89 24.13 6.85
C GLU A 897 -33.93 24.15 5.64
N LEU A 898 -34.33 23.55 4.51
CA LEU A 898 -33.55 23.51 3.26
C LEU A 898 -33.40 24.92 2.64
N LEU A 899 -34.49 25.70 2.57
CA LEU A 899 -34.43 27.10 2.13
C LEU A 899 -33.50 27.95 3.01
N GLN A 900 -33.52 27.75 4.34
CA GLN A 900 -32.62 28.45 5.26
C GLN A 900 -31.15 28.03 5.09
N ALA A 901 -30.87 26.76 4.82
CA ALA A 901 -29.52 26.29 4.51
C ALA A 901 -28.98 26.93 3.22
N GLN A 902 -29.82 27.04 2.18
CA GLN A 902 -29.47 27.67 0.91
C GLN A 902 -29.20 29.18 1.05
N GLU A 903 -29.99 29.89 1.86
CA GLU A 903 -29.81 31.33 2.15
C GLU A 903 -28.51 31.59 2.93
N VAL A 904 -28.13 30.69 3.84
CA VAL A 904 -26.84 30.73 4.56
C VAL A 904 -25.67 30.41 3.64
N GLU A 905 -25.80 29.48 2.68
CA GLU A 905 -24.72 29.20 1.74
C GLU A 905 -24.55 30.31 0.69
N SER A 906 -25.64 30.92 0.20
CA SER A 906 -25.56 32.02 -0.76
C SER A 906 -24.89 33.27 -0.16
N THR A 907 -25.20 33.60 1.11
CA THR A 907 -24.52 34.67 1.84
C THR A 907 -23.03 34.37 2.06
N LYS A 908 -22.65 33.14 2.47
CA LYS A 908 -21.23 32.73 2.57
C LYS A 908 -20.49 32.88 1.22
N ARG A 909 -21.13 32.53 0.10
CA ARG A 909 -20.53 32.68 -1.25
C ARG A 909 -20.35 34.15 -1.65
N ALA A 910 -21.22 35.05 -1.21
CA ALA A 910 -21.07 36.49 -1.42
C ALA A 910 -19.88 37.07 -0.61
N GLU A 911 -19.78 36.76 0.68
CA GLU A 911 -18.67 37.19 1.55
C GLU A 911 -17.29 36.78 0.98
N LEU A 912 -17.19 35.53 0.52
CA LEU A 912 -15.96 34.99 -0.07
C LEU A 912 -15.59 35.65 -1.42
N ARG A 913 -16.59 36.05 -2.22
CA ARG A 913 -16.38 36.81 -3.46
C ARG A 913 -15.87 38.21 -3.16
N ASP A 914 -16.43 38.89 -2.16
CA ASP A 914 -16.01 40.24 -1.75
C ASP A 914 -14.58 40.25 -1.17
N GLU A 915 -14.19 39.24 -0.38
CA GLU A 915 -12.83 39.14 0.16
C GLU A 915 -11.78 38.85 -0.93
N ALA A 916 -12.10 38.00 -1.93
CA ALA A 916 -11.25 37.84 -3.11
C ALA A 916 -11.09 39.18 -3.87
N HIS A 917 -12.20 39.89 -4.09
CA HIS A 917 -12.19 41.16 -4.81
C HIS A 917 -11.44 42.27 -4.05
N ARG A 918 -11.42 42.20 -2.71
CA ARG A 918 -10.60 43.05 -1.83
C ARG A 918 -9.11 42.73 -1.98
N LEU A 919 -8.70 41.47 -1.88
CA LEU A 919 -7.29 41.05 -2.03
C LEU A 919 -6.73 41.44 -3.40
N GLU A 920 -7.52 41.30 -4.46
CA GLU A 920 -7.15 41.80 -5.79
C GLU A 920 -6.95 43.32 -5.82
N LYS A 921 -7.80 44.09 -5.13
CA LYS A 921 -7.68 45.55 -5.06
C LYS A 921 -6.42 45.98 -4.31
N GLU A 922 -6.12 45.35 -3.18
CA GLU A 922 -4.92 45.60 -2.38
C GLU A 922 -3.64 45.27 -3.19
N LEU A 923 -3.63 44.15 -3.93
CA LEU A 923 -2.54 43.78 -4.84
C LEU A 923 -2.39 44.76 -6.02
N ARG A 924 -3.49 45.31 -6.57
CA ARG A 924 -3.45 46.33 -7.63
C ARG A 924 -2.86 47.65 -7.12
N SER A 925 -3.17 48.09 -5.90
CA SER A 925 -2.54 49.27 -5.30
C SER A 925 -1.03 49.08 -5.07
N ALA A 926 -0.62 47.97 -4.47
CA ALA A 926 0.81 47.69 -4.24
C ALA A 926 1.62 47.67 -5.55
N LYS A 927 1.06 47.10 -6.63
CA LYS A 927 1.69 47.11 -7.96
C LYS A 927 1.74 48.50 -8.61
N ALA A 928 0.79 49.39 -8.32
CA ALA A 928 0.84 50.77 -8.79
C ALA A 928 1.95 51.58 -8.08
N GLU A 929 2.16 51.34 -6.80
CA GLU A 929 3.23 52.00 -6.02
C GLU A 929 4.64 51.56 -6.46
N MET A 930 4.81 50.34 -6.98
CA MET A 930 6.06 49.90 -7.62
C MET A 930 6.31 50.51 -9.01
N GLY A 931 5.40 51.32 -9.55
CA GLY A 931 5.60 52.05 -10.82
C GLY A 931 6.55 53.25 -10.72
N GLY A 932 7.00 53.61 -9.52
CA GLY A 932 7.97 54.68 -9.27
C GLY A 932 9.41 54.26 -9.61
N ASN A 933 10.17 55.15 -10.24
CA ASN A 933 11.48 54.84 -10.82
C ASN A 933 12.65 54.97 -9.81
N ASP A 934 12.45 54.48 -8.59
CA ASP A 934 13.43 54.53 -7.48
C ASP A 934 14.19 53.20 -7.32
N GLN A 935 15.51 53.25 -7.44
CA GLN A 935 16.41 52.09 -7.33
C GLN A 935 17.21 52.14 -6.00
N GLY A 936 16.52 51.94 -4.88
CA GLY A 936 17.10 51.82 -3.54
C GLY A 936 16.59 50.59 -2.78
N ASP A 937 17.09 50.34 -1.56
CA ASP A 937 16.76 49.14 -0.77
C ASP A 937 15.25 48.96 -0.54
N ASP A 938 14.51 50.06 -0.42
CA ASP A 938 13.04 50.13 -0.30
C ASP A 938 12.28 49.45 -1.48
N PHE A 939 12.92 49.27 -2.64
CA PHE A 939 12.37 48.49 -3.76
C PHE A 939 12.29 46.99 -3.46
N SER A 940 13.23 46.46 -2.65
CA SER A 940 13.25 45.05 -2.24
C SER A 940 12.04 44.71 -1.37
N ASP A 941 11.78 45.53 -0.34
CA ASP A 941 10.70 45.28 0.62
C ASP A 941 9.31 45.46 -0.03
N LYS A 942 9.17 46.42 -0.96
CA LYS A 942 7.95 46.58 -1.78
C LYS A 942 7.70 45.38 -2.71
N THR A 943 8.75 44.85 -3.33
CA THR A 943 8.65 43.62 -4.14
C THR A 943 8.21 42.44 -3.28
N ALA A 944 8.81 42.25 -2.11
CA ALA A 944 8.45 41.19 -1.17
C ALA A 944 7.00 41.32 -0.66
N ALA A 945 6.50 42.53 -0.42
CA ALA A 945 5.10 42.77 -0.04
C ALA A 945 4.12 42.42 -1.18
N CYS A 946 4.47 42.74 -2.42
CA CYS A 946 3.67 42.37 -3.59
C CYS A 946 3.64 40.85 -3.82
N ASP A 947 4.77 40.18 -3.67
CA ASP A 947 4.87 38.72 -3.75
C ASP A 947 4.09 38.04 -2.61
N ALA A 948 4.10 38.59 -1.39
CA ALA A 948 3.30 38.09 -0.28
C ALA A 948 1.80 38.15 -0.59
N LEU A 949 1.28 39.31 -1.00
CA LEU A 949 -0.12 39.48 -1.40
C LEU A 949 -0.52 38.59 -2.58
N GLN A 950 0.37 38.41 -3.57
CA GLN A 950 0.08 37.54 -4.71
C GLN A 950 0.07 36.05 -4.32
N ASN A 951 0.94 35.61 -3.41
CA ASN A 951 0.89 34.26 -2.85
C ASN A 951 -0.36 34.03 -1.99
N GLU A 952 -0.79 35.02 -1.21
CA GLU A 952 -2.01 34.96 -0.40
C GLU A 952 -3.28 34.90 -1.26
N LEU A 953 -3.41 35.75 -2.27
CA LEU A 953 -4.50 35.69 -3.25
C LEU A 953 -4.54 34.33 -3.97
N THR A 954 -3.38 33.81 -4.42
CA THR A 954 -3.29 32.48 -5.06
C THR A 954 -3.72 31.36 -4.12
N ALA A 955 -3.36 31.45 -2.83
CA ALA A 955 -3.76 30.49 -1.81
C ALA A 955 -5.26 30.60 -1.45
N PHE A 956 -5.85 31.79 -1.52
CA PHE A 956 -7.28 32.01 -1.32
C PHE A 956 -8.10 31.48 -2.50
N GLN A 957 -7.74 31.86 -3.73
CA GLN A 957 -8.37 31.36 -4.96
C GLN A 957 -8.35 29.82 -5.03
N LYS A 958 -7.23 29.19 -4.64
CA LYS A 958 -7.17 27.72 -4.56
C LYS A 958 -8.12 27.11 -3.52
N ARG A 959 -8.34 27.76 -2.37
CA ARG A 959 -9.34 27.29 -1.39
C ARG A 959 -10.76 27.41 -1.94
N MET A 960 -11.05 28.45 -2.73
CA MET A 960 -12.32 28.58 -3.44
C MET A 960 -12.50 27.46 -4.47
N GLU A 961 -11.50 27.17 -5.31
CA GLU A 961 -11.54 26.03 -6.23
C GLU A 961 -11.74 24.69 -5.50
N ASP A 962 -11.10 24.50 -4.35
CA ASP A 962 -11.20 23.25 -3.58
C ASP A 962 -12.55 23.16 -2.82
N GLU A 963 -13.14 24.24 -2.30
CA GLU A 963 -14.53 24.25 -1.77
C GLU A 963 -15.56 24.03 -2.90
N GLU A 964 -15.41 24.69 -4.05
CA GLU A 964 -16.31 24.51 -5.21
C GLU A 964 -16.24 23.09 -5.78
N ARG A 965 -15.04 22.48 -5.80
CA ARG A 965 -14.86 21.06 -6.13
C ARG A 965 -15.53 20.14 -5.13
N ILE A 966 -15.48 20.45 -3.83
CA ILE A 966 -16.18 19.67 -2.80
C ILE A 966 -17.69 19.76 -3.01
N HIS A 967 -18.23 20.95 -3.30
CA HIS A 967 -19.64 21.15 -3.59
C HIS A 967 -20.06 20.40 -4.87
N LYS A 968 -19.33 20.56 -5.98
CA LYS A 968 -19.57 19.80 -7.24
C LYS A 968 -19.42 18.29 -7.09
N ALA A 969 -18.55 17.81 -6.19
CA ALA A 969 -18.46 16.40 -5.86
C ALA A 969 -19.67 15.92 -5.03
N LEU A 970 -20.23 16.76 -4.15
CA LEU A 970 -21.46 16.46 -3.42
C LEU A 970 -22.68 16.44 -4.35
N GLU A 971 -22.78 17.38 -5.29
CA GLU A 971 -23.76 17.36 -6.39
C GLU A 971 -23.65 16.04 -7.19
N GLN A 972 -22.46 15.71 -7.70
CA GLN A 972 -22.21 14.50 -8.50
C GLN A 972 -22.40 13.17 -7.74
N MET A 973 -22.47 13.20 -6.42
CA MET A 973 -22.78 12.02 -5.59
C MET A 973 -24.28 11.89 -5.24
N ASN A 974 -25.16 12.79 -5.71
CA ASN A 974 -26.52 13.00 -5.18
C ASN A 974 -26.52 13.20 -3.66
N ARG A 975 -25.61 14.05 -3.16
CA ARG A 975 -25.46 14.40 -1.73
C ARG A 975 -25.43 15.90 -1.45
N CYS A 976 -25.66 16.75 -2.45
CA CYS A 976 -26.28 18.05 -2.22
C CYS A 976 -27.79 17.86 -1.99
N GLU A 977 -28.40 18.71 -1.16
CA GLU A 977 -29.74 18.48 -0.64
C GLU A 977 -30.82 18.97 -1.64
N GLY A 978 -31.15 18.09 -2.59
CA GLY A 978 -32.20 18.30 -3.60
C GLY A 978 -32.86 16.98 -4.01
N GLY A 979 -33.76 16.46 -3.16
CA GLY A 979 -34.61 15.29 -3.44
C GLY A 979 -34.08 13.95 -2.90
N ALA A 980 -34.75 13.42 -1.86
CA ALA A 980 -34.82 12.02 -1.38
C ALA A 980 -33.53 11.14 -1.27
N HIS A 981 -33.28 10.38 -0.20
CA HIS A 981 -33.98 10.21 1.07
C HIS A 981 -33.00 9.62 2.12
N TYR A 982 -32.94 10.19 3.32
CA TYR A 982 -32.08 9.71 4.41
C TYR A 982 -32.75 8.58 5.23
N ASN A 983 -31.97 7.60 5.71
CA ASN A 983 -32.43 6.60 6.67
C ASN A 983 -31.34 6.29 7.73
N ILE A 984 -31.43 6.94 8.90
CA ILE A 984 -30.54 6.72 10.06
C ILE A 984 -31.33 6.10 11.22
N PRO A 985 -30.91 4.94 11.75
CA PRO A 985 -31.40 4.44 13.03
C PRO A 985 -30.86 5.26 14.22
N ASN A 986 -31.73 6.12 14.78
CA ASN A 986 -31.76 6.63 16.17
C ASN A 986 -30.44 6.76 16.97
N ARG A 987 -30.12 8.02 17.38
CA ARG A 987 -29.48 8.31 18.68
C ARG A 987 -30.19 9.44 19.44
N ARG A 988 -31.22 9.06 20.20
CA ARG A 988 -31.43 9.60 21.57
C ARG A 988 -30.61 8.70 22.51
N THR A 989 -29.97 9.14 23.59
CA THR A 989 -29.85 10.44 24.29
C THR A 989 -28.37 10.88 24.31
N GLY A 990 -27.95 12.07 24.76
CA GLY A 990 -28.64 13.17 25.44
C GLY A 990 -27.95 13.51 26.77
N VAL A 991 -26.91 14.35 26.71
CA VAL A 991 -26.23 14.99 27.85
C VAL A 991 -25.86 16.41 27.41
N GLU A 992 -26.15 17.40 28.24
CA GLU A 992 -25.94 18.83 27.94
C GLU A 992 -24.48 19.26 28.18
N LEU A 993 -24.05 20.32 27.50
CA LEU A 993 -22.88 21.12 27.89
C LEU A 993 -23.21 22.61 27.70
N GLU A 994 -23.09 23.37 28.78
CA GLU A 994 -23.43 24.79 28.86
C GLU A 994 -22.41 25.69 28.12
N PHE A 995 -22.87 26.83 27.60
CA PHE A 995 -22.00 27.87 27.03
C PHE A 995 -21.68 28.97 28.05
N PRO A 996 -20.42 29.13 28.48
CA PRO A 996 -19.93 30.39 29.05
C PRO A 996 -19.47 31.32 27.91
N GLY A 997 -20.29 32.31 27.57
CA GLY A 997 -20.04 33.22 26.43
C GLY A 997 -18.97 34.31 26.67
N ARG A 998 -18.65 35.06 25.60
CA ARG A 998 -17.84 36.29 25.66
C ARG A 998 -18.34 37.41 24.74
N SER A 999 -19.06 38.35 25.36
CA SER A 999 -18.86 39.81 25.22
C SER A 999 -18.44 40.43 23.86
N GLY A 1000 -19.40 41.10 23.20
CA GLY A 1000 -19.19 42.27 22.33
C GLY A 1000 -18.79 41.98 20.87
N PHE A 1001 -19.10 42.83 19.90
CA PHE A 1001 -19.69 44.19 19.97
C PHE A 1001 -20.70 44.43 18.83
N ILE A 1002 -21.81 45.12 19.17
CA ILE A 1002 -22.87 45.64 18.28
C ILE A 1002 -23.59 44.56 17.47
#